data_AF-A0A1H3LS10-F1
#
_entry.id   AF-A0A1H3LS10-F1
#
_cell.length_a   1.000
_cell.length_b   1.000
_cell.length_c   1.000
_cell.angle_alpha   90.00
_cell.angle_beta   90.00
_cell.angle_gamma   90.00
#
_symmetry.space_group_name_H-M   'P 1'
#
loop_
_entity.id
_entity.type
_entity.pdbx_description
1 polymer ?
#
loop_
_entity_poly.entity_id
_entity_poly.type
_entity_poly.pdbx_seq_one_letter_code
_entity_poly.pdbx_strand_id
1 'polypeptide(L)'
;MTKGLSGLRRAVRGLGVPPSGARRHLAPGLSLDDFFAELEQRDVCYVVLRWFDTLPDVDAGEDIDLLVADEDLTFVRSLMTTRSGSQSTQKFDIYSVSGLPGSDFHGVPYYAPRFAREMLDGGTWLRDRYRVPSLQHHYDSLAYHAVYHKGHASGLSAGPGSDEIRRPTDHDYEAVLAELAERLDRPLHPTLDSLDRYLAARDLRPPLDTLERLEPANPWIHKHFFDDQPAVDDLWGGLAVFVLRDRAKPQVDVAVEALDREGFEVLDVVELNTAQRARASHRLRGGNWAQGPWPLSGGAPATFVIAYDVAPEVSGLDPERGTNLRIPRAKDALRAHLLDGVGAEVRYNPVHSSDNPRQALDYLEVLGGSYVEHRLRPLVQRLVDSVTFPYPVVRKLPGGARRAQVAVVEHPVHGQCVCKLFRPGAARFLDRELRARAELGDLPEVPDLLERGDNWVLTTLYTDDRSHNRRLLPGRQDAQLTGDASRALARFAHRLHDRGLFLLDLSTHNVVTDPAAGLKVLDLEFLQEYREPAPAVPDSYTFRGVPAGTSGYDVPKLTGLTQRVGGSAFHPAVSGASVESLLQPHRPLNTGRRVLVQSGWYVLFLGKRLRRAARSALGASRVGRDVRMIARGLSRRRGRS
;
A
#
# COMPACT_ATOMS: atom_id res chain seq x y z
N MET A 1 22.12 10.38 -53.83
CA MET A 1 22.71 9.06 -53.50
C MET A 1 23.34 9.16 -52.11
N THR A 2 22.50 9.01 -51.07
CA THR A 2 22.49 7.89 -50.09
C THR A 2 23.52 7.98 -48.95
N LYS A 3 23.45 9.06 -48.17
CA LYS A 3 23.77 9.10 -46.73
C LYS A 3 22.62 9.85 -46.05
N GLY A 4 21.85 9.20 -45.17
CA GLY A 4 20.72 9.88 -44.50
C GLY A 4 19.62 8.98 -43.92
N LEU A 5 19.67 7.66 -44.11
CA LEU A 5 18.58 6.76 -43.70
C LEU A 5 18.94 5.76 -42.57
N SER A 6 20.16 5.80 -42.01
CA SER A 6 20.59 4.89 -40.93
C SER A 6 20.26 5.39 -39.51
N GLY A 7 20.11 6.71 -39.29
CA GLY A 7 19.85 7.28 -37.96
C GLY A 7 18.41 7.07 -37.46
N LEU A 8 17.42 7.07 -38.35
CA LEU A 8 16.01 6.98 -37.95
C LEU A 8 15.54 5.55 -37.58
N ARG A 9 16.26 4.51 -38.02
CA ARG A 9 15.91 3.12 -37.69
C ARG A 9 16.37 2.67 -36.29
N ARG A 10 17.27 3.42 -35.62
CA ARG A 10 17.71 3.13 -34.24
C ARG A 10 16.72 3.64 -33.18
N ALA A 11 15.97 4.71 -33.46
CA ALA A 11 15.10 5.38 -32.47
C ALA A 11 13.75 4.67 -32.20
N VAL A 12 13.36 3.65 -32.98
CA VAL A 12 12.00 3.06 -32.91
C VAL A 12 11.94 1.72 -32.16
N ARG A 13 13.07 1.18 -31.67
CA ARG A 13 13.07 -0.09 -30.88
C ARG A 13 12.66 0.06 -29.41
N GLY A 14 12.41 1.28 -28.91
CA GLY A 14 12.15 1.56 -27.49
C GLY A 14 10.70 1.51 -27.00
N LEU A 15 9.73 1.04 -27.80
CA LEU A 15 8.29 1.08 -27.43
C LEU A 15 7.65 -0.30 -27.17
N GLY A 16 8.46 -1.34 -26.97
CA GLY A 16 8.01 -2.65 -26.50
C GLY A 16 7.99 -2.71 -24.97
N VAL A 17 7.05 -3.47 -24.40
CA VAL A 17 7.00 -3.83 -22.97
C VAL A 17 8.41 -4.31 -22.55
N PRO A 18 9.01 -3.77 -21.47
CA PRO A 18 10.33 -4.20 -21.04
C PRO A 18 10.29 -5.71 -20.73
N PRO A 19 11.32 -6.48 -21.12
CA PRO A 19 11.39 -7.90 -20.80
C PRO A 19 11.40 -8.11 -19.30
N SER A 20 10.85 -9.25 -18.86
CA SER A 20 10.99 -9.74 -17.49
C SER A 20 12.44 -10.19 -17.23
N GLY A 21 13.07 -9.64 -16.19
CA GLY A 21 14.38 -10.08 -15.67
C GLY A 21 15.58 -9.22 -16.09
N ALA A 22 16.69 -9.34 -15.35
CA ALA A 22 17.96 -8.63 -15.59
C ALA A 22 18.73 -9.12 -16.83
N ARG A 23 18.48 -10.37 -17.26
CA ARG A 23 19.23 -11.03 -18.33
C ARG A 23 19.06 -10.39 -19.71
N ARG A 24 20.16 -10.13 -20.39
CA ARG A 24 20.25 -9.58 -21.76
C ARG A 24 21.29 -10.35 -22.57
N HIS A 25 21.23 -10.15 -23.87
CA HIS A 25 22.13 -10.77 -24.83
C HIS A 25 22.78 -9.69 -25.68
N LEU A 26 24.05 -9.87 -26.02
CA LEU A 26 24.75 -8.93 -26.90
C LEU A 26 24.07 -8.84 -28.27
N ALA A 27 24.06 -7.66 -28.89
CA ALA A 27 23.50 -7.50 -30.22
C ALA A 27 24.29 -8.33 -31.27
N PRO A 28 23.61 -9.04 -32.20
CA PRO A 28 24.29 -9.77 -33.26
C PRO A 28 25.25 -8.87 -34.05
N GLY A 29 26.49 -9.35 -34.24
CA GLY A 29 27.54 -8.63 -34.96
C GLY A 29 28.30 -7.59 -34.13
N LEU A 30 28.00 -7.44 -32.84
CA LEU A 30 28.81 -6.67 -31.90
C LEU A 30 29.72 -7.65 -31.16
N SER A 31 31.04 -7.43 -31.18
CA SER A 31 31.97 -8.20 -30.34
C SER A 31 31.93 -7.69 -28.90
N LEU A 32 32.48 -8.47 -27.96
CA LEU A 32 32.57 -8.05 -26.57
C LEU A 32 33.46 -6.81 -26.41
N ASP A 33 34.57 -6.76 -27.15
CA ASP A 33 35.46 -5.60 -27.17
C ASP A 33 34.79 -4.36 -27.76
N ASP A 34 34.01 -4.50 -28.85
CA ASP A 34 33.28 -3.38 -29.43
C ASP A 34 32.24 -2.82 -28.45
N PHE A 35 31.59 -3.70 -27.68
CA PHE A 35 30.64 -3.29 -26.66
C PHE A 35 31.30 -2.42 -25.58
N PHE A 36 32.41 -2.87 -25.01
CA PHE A 36 33.12 -2.07 -24.00
C PHE A 36 33.75 -0.81 -24.60
N ALA A 37 34.17 -0.82 -25.87
CA ALA A 37 34.58 0.39 -26.59
C ALA A 37 33.47 1.43 -26.63
N GLU A 38 32.24 1.02 -26.94
CA GLU A 38 31.09 1.91 -27.03
C GLU A 38 30.71 2.47 -25.65
N LEU A 39 30.90 1.70 -24.57
CA LEU A 39 30.70 2.20 -23.21
C LEU A 39 31.74 3.27 -22.86
N GLU A 40 33.02 3.00 -23.13
CA GLU A 40 34.11 3.94 -22.90
C GLU A 40 33.94 5.23 -23.71
N GLN A 41 33.65 5.12 -25.01
CA GLN A 41 33.45 6.28 -25.89
C GLN A 41 32.27 7.17 -25.48
N ARG A 42 31.30 6.61 -24.76
CA ARG A 42 30.12 7.34 -24.27
C ARG A 42 30.22 7.73 -22.80
N ASP A 43 31.37 7.50 -22.17
CA ASP A 43 31.62 7.79 -20.76
C ASP A 43 30.55 7.17 -19.85
N VAL A 44 30.17 5.93 -20.17
CA VAL A 44 29.17 5.19 -19.39
C VAL A 44 29.74 4.83 -18.04
N CYS A 45 28.98 5.10 -16.99
CA CYS A 45 29.33 4.72 -15.63
C CYS A 45 28.90 3.26 -15.37
N TYR A 46 29.85 2.32 -15.44
CA TYR A 46 29.62 0.88 -15.21
C TYR A 46 30.78 0.21 -14.48
N VAL A 47 30.52 -0.97 -13.93
CA VAL A 47 31.56 -1.93 -13.48
C VAL A 47 31.14 -3.36 -13.84
N VAL A 48 32.11 -4.21 -14.23
CA VAL A 48 31.93 -5.66 -14.35
C VAL A 48 32.14 -6.29 -12.97
N LEU A 49 31.12 -6.95 -12.43
CA LEU A 49 31.04 -7.21 -10.99
C LEU A 49 32.00 -8.27 -10.45
N ARG A 50 32.19 -9.35 -11.20
CA ARG A 50 32.96 -10.53 -10.79
C ARG A 50 33.40 -11.35 -12.00
N TRP A 51 34.34 -12.27 -11.80
CA TRP A 51 34.86 -13.17 -12.83
C TRP A 51 35.42 -12.44 -14.06
N PHE A 52 35.91 -11.21 -13.87
CA PHE A 52 36.37 -10.35 -14.95
C PHE A 52 37.82 -10.61 -15.38
N ASP A 53 38.57 -11.43 -14.62
CA ASP A 53 40.01 -11.64 -14.82
C ASP A 53 40.34 -12.31 -16.16
N THR A 54 39.38 -13.03 -16.76
CA THR A 54 39.56 -13.70 -18.06
C THR A 54 39.16 -12.84 -19.25
N LEU A 55 38.52 -11.67 -19.06
CA LEU A 55 37.99 -10.84 -20.15
C LEU A 55 39.05 -10.44 -21.18
N PRO A 56 38.80 -10.61 -22.50
CA PRO A 56 37.50 -10.83 -23.13
C PRO A 56 37.05 -12.29 -23.21
N ASP A 57 37.85 -13.25 -22.77
CA ASP A 57 37.54 -14.67 -22.87
C ASP A 57 36.52 -15.06 -21.80
N VAL A 58 35.35 -15.52 -22.24
CA VAL A 58 34.25 -15.97 -21.37
C VAL A 58 33.90 -17.41 -21.71
N ASP A 59 33.88 -18.27 -20.71
CA ASP A 59 33.59 -19.69 -20.89
C ASP A 59 32.20 -19.94 -21.45
N ALA A 60 32.07 -21.02 -22.21
CA ALA A 60 30.85 -21.34 -22.92
C ALA A 60 29.68 -21.60 -21.95
N GLY A 61 28.77 -20.64 -21.86
CA GLY A 61 27.55 -20.75 -21.03
C GLY A 61 27.45 -19.69 -19.94
N GLU A 62 28.61 -19.15 -19.51
CA GLU A 62 28.75 -18.11 -18.50
C GLU A 62 28.18 -16.76 -18.97
N ASP A 63 27.77 -15.95 -18.01
CA ASP A 63 27.28 -14.60 -18.20
C ASP A 63 28.20 -13.55 -17.57
N ILE A 64 28.10 -12.33 -18.08
CA ILE A 64 28.83 -11.18 -17.54
C ILE A 64 27.86 -10.34 -16.71
N ASP A 65 28.15 -10.18 -15.43
CA ASP A 65 27.39 -9.32 -14.55
C ASP A 65 27.87 -7.87 -14.61
N LEU A 66 26.99 -6.95 -14.98
CA LEU A 66 27.26 -5.52 -14.96
C LEU A 66 26.41 -4.79 -13.93
N LEU A 67 27.03 -3.88 -13.21
CA LEU A 67 26.35 -2.80 -12.52
C LEU A 67 26.53 -1.51 -13.33
N VAL A 68 25.43 -0.77 -13.51
CA VAL A 68 25.38 0.45 -14.33
C VAL A 68 24.67 1.57 -13.54
N ALA A 69 25.10 2.81 -13.74
CA ALA A 69 24.35 3.97 -13.26
C ALA A 69 22.92 4.02 -13.85
N ASP A 70 21.97 4.60 -13.12
CA ASP A 70 20.56 4.59 -13.51
C ASP A 70 20.32 5.37 -14.81
N GLU A 71 21.05 6.48 -14.98
CA GLU A 71 21.06 7.37 -16.14
C GLU A 71 21.55 6.69 -17.43
N ASP A 72 22.53 5.79 -17.31
CA ASP A 72 23.17 5.15 -18.46
C ASP A 72 22.50 3.84 -18.88
N LEU A 73 21.65 3.27 -18.03
CA LEU A 73 20.97 2.00 -18.27
C LEU A 73 20.23 1.97 -19.62
N THR A 74 19.63 3.09 -20.03
CA THR A 74 18.92 3.19 -21.31
C THR A 74 19.87 3.02 -22.49
N PHE A 75 21.06 3.62 -22.42
CA PHE A 75 22.07 3.50 -23.46
C PHE A 75 22.64 2.08 -23.52
N VAL A 76 23.03 1.50 -22.38
CA VAL A 76 23.55 0.11 -22.32
C VAL A 76 22.54 -0.87 -22.93
N ARG A 77 21.26 -0.74 -22.57
CA ARG A 77 20.18 -1.57 -23.13
C ARG A 77 20.03 -1.42 -24.65
N SER A 78 20.41 -0.28 -25.22
CA SER A 78 20.33 -0.04 -26.67
C SER A 78 21.34 -0.86 -27.47
N LEU A 79 22.42 -1.31 -26.83
CA LEU A 79 23.47 -2.17 -27.41
C LEU A 79 23.12 -3.67 -27.31
N MET A 80 21.97 -4.01 -26.74
CA MET A 80 21.61 -5.37 -26.35
C MET A 80 20.25 -5.79 -26.87
N THR A 81 20.00 -7.09 -26.83
CA THR A 81 18.74 -7.71 -27.22
C THR A 81 18.21 -8.62 -26.12
N THR A 82 16.91 -8.89 -26.23
CA THR A 82 16.12 -9.63 -25.25
C THR A 82 15.87 -11.07 -25.71
N ARG A 83 16.25 -11.38 -26.96
CA ARG A 83 16.14 -12.72 -27.56
C ARG A 83 17.53 -13.24 -27.85
N SER A 84 17.84 -14.42 -27.35
CA SER A 84 18.83 -15.28 -28.00
C SER A 84 18.25 -15.63 -29.37
N GLY A 85 18.92 -15.22 -30.45
CA GLY A 85 18.54 -15.68 -31.79
C GLY A 85 18.91 -17.15 -31.99
N SER A 86 18.92 -17.62 -33.24
CA SER A 86 19.52 -18.93 -33.59
C SER A 86 21.04 -18.97 -33.36
N GLN A 87 21.68 -17.82 -33.15
CA GLN A 87 23.10 -17.69 -32.86
C GLN A 87 23.31 -17.42 -31.37
N SER A 88 24.22 -18.19 -30.74
CA SER A 88 24.67 -17.95 -29.38
C SER A 88 25.38 -16.59 -29.31
N THR A 89 24.82 -15.67 -28.54
CA THR A 89 25.41 -14.34 -28.26
C THR A 89 25.74 -14.27 -26.77
N GLN A 90 26.81 -13.57 -26.41
CA GLN A 90 27.24 -13.42 -25.02
C GLN A 90 26.09 -12.95 -24.12
N LYS A 91 25.90 -13.63 -22.99
CA LYS A 91 24.87 -13.31 -22.00
C LYS A 91 25.40 -12.28 -21.00
N PHE A 92 24.48 -11.44 -20.54
CA PHE A 92 24.74 -10.43 -19.54
C PHE A 92 23.62 -10.40 -18.51
N ASP A 93 23.96 -10.24 -17.25
CA ASP A 93 23.01 -9.84 -16.21
C ASP A 93 23.27 -8.38 -15.85
N ILE A 94 22.29 -7.51 -16.11
CA ILE A 94 22.46 -6.06 -15.94
C ILE A 94 21.67 -5.59 -14.75
N TYR A 95 22.39 -5.00 -13.80
CA TYR A 95 21.85 -4.39 -12.61
C TYR A 95 22.06 -2.88 -12.64
N SER A 96 21.14 -2.16 -12.02
CA SER A 96 21.20 -0.70 -11.88
C SER A 96 21.17 -0.30 -10.42
N VAL A 97 21.73 0.87 -10.08
CA VAL A 97 21.82 1.39 -8.71
C VAL A 97 20.50 1.33 -7.95
N SER A 98 19.38 1.74 -8.56
CA SER A 98 18.07 1.72 -7.89
C SER A 98 17.20 0.50 -8.20
N GLY A 99 17.71 -0.50 -8.91
CA GLY A 99 16.93 -1.65 -9.37
C GLY A 99 15.77 -1.22 -10.29
N LEU A 100 16.07 -0.42 -11.32
CA LEU A 100 15.09 -0.01 -12.33
C LEU A 100 14.43 -1.23 -12.99
N PRO A 101 13.23 -1.08 -13.61
CA PRO A 101 12.48 -2.21 -14.14
C PRO A 101 13.32 -3.10 -15.08
N GLY A 102 13.48 -4.37 -14.72
CA GLY A 102 14.26 -5.35 -15.49
C GLY A 102 15.77 -5.22 -15.31
N SER A 103 16.23 -4.62 -14.21
CA SER A 103 17.62 -4.58 -13.74
C SER A 103 17.69 -4.66 -12.20
N ASP A 104 16.67 -5.29 -11.61
CA ASP A 104 16.54 -5.63 -10.19
C ASP A 104 16.86 -7.11 -9.94
N PHE A 105 17.06 -7.47 -8.68
CA PHE A 105 17.18 -8.83 -8.18
C PHE A 105 15.98 -9.14 -7.29
N HIS A 106 15.08 -10.00 -7.74
CA HIS A 106 13.86 -10.36 -7.00
C HIS A 106 13.05 -9.14 -6.50
N GLY A 107 12.97 -8.06 -7.27
CA GLY A 107 12.22 -6.85 -6.91
C GLY A 107 12.94 -5.91 -5.94
N VAL A 108 14.22 -6.12 -5.65
CA VAL A 108 15.09 -5.20 -4.91
C VAL A 108 16.32 -4.80 -5.76
N PRO A 109 16.97 -3.65 -5.48
CA PRO A 109 18.29 -3.38 -6.04
C PRO A 109 19.27 -4.50 -5.72
N TYR A 110 20.19 -4.78 -6.65
CA TYR A 110 21.17 -5.86 -6.48
C TYR A 110 22.12 -5.60 -5.30
N TYR A 111 22.56 -4.36 -5.14
CA TYR A 111 23.29 -3.90 -3.96
C TYR A 111 22.53 -2.73 -3.34
N ALA A 112 22.77 -2.45 -2.06
CA ALA A 112 22.32 -1.21 -1.45
C ALA A 112 22.76 -0.01 -2.32
N PRO A 113 21.88 0.96 -2.65
CA PRO A 113 22.20 1.99 -3.64
C PRO A 113 23.43 2.85 -3.31
N ARG A 114 23.75 3.02 -2.02
CA ARG A 114 24.99 3.68 -1.60
C ARG A 114 26.21 2.86 -2.02
N PHE A 115 26.23 1.58 -1.67
CA PHE A 115 27.33 0.68 -2.01
C PHE A 115 27.50 0.52 -3.53
N ALA A 116 26.38 0.45 -4.27
CA ALA A 116 26.41 0.44 -5.73
C ALA A 116 27.10 1.70 -6.32
N ARG A 117 26.81 2.90 -5.79
CA ARG A 117 27.45 4.14 -6.25
C ARG A 117 28.92 4.19 -5.87
N GLU A 118 29.27 3.86 -4.63
CA GLU A 118 30.66 3.81 -4.18
C GLU A 118 31.50 2.88 -5.06
N MET A 119 30.93 1.75 -5.50
CA MET A 119 31.57 0.81 -6.41
C MET A 119 31.77 1.38 -7.82
N LEU A 120 30.77 2.07 -8.37
CA LEU A 120 30.84 2.73 -9.67
C LEU A 120 31.89 3.86 -9.67
N ASP A 121 31.83 4.74 -8.68
CA ASP A 121 32.75 5.88 -8.51
C ASP A 121 34.19 5.40 -8.30
N GLY A 122 34.36 4.34 -7.50
CA GLY A 122 35.66 3.76 -7.13
C GLY A 122 36.19 2.69 -8.10
N GLY A 123 35.59 2.51 -9.27
CA GLY A 123 36.04 1.52 -10.24
C GLY A 123 37.48 1.75 -10.72
N THR A 124 38.16 0.69 -11.14
CA THR A 124 39.51 0.71 -11.71
C THR A 124 39.51 0.10 -13.10
N TRP A 125 40.50 0.45 -13.92
CA TRP A 125 40.64 -0.13 -15.26
C TRP A 125 41.46 -1.42 -15.23
N LEU A 126 40.88 -2.51 -15.71
CA LEU A 126 41.57 -3.74 -16.03
C LEU A 126 41.99 -3.69 -17.51
N ARG A 127 43.29 -3.88 -17.75
CA ARG A 127 43.89 -3.90 -19.11
C ARG A 127 43.55 -2.65 -19.93
N ASP A 128 43.43 -1.49 -19.26
CA ASP A 128 43.03 -0.20 -19.83
C ASP A 128 41.73 -0.25 -20.65
N ARG A 129 40.84 -1.20 -20.34
CA ARG A 129 39.68 -1.50 -21.19
C ARG A 129 38.39 -1.82 -20.45
N TYR A 130 38.48 -2.57 -19.35
CA TYR A 130 37.30 -3.00 -18.60
C TYR A 130 37.25 -2.26 -17.27
N ARG A 131 36.16 -1.54 -17.02
CA ARG A 131 35.92 -0.96 -15.70
C ARG A 131 35.49 -2.06 -14.74
N VAL A 132 36.26 -2.29 -13.69
CA VAL A 132 36.05 -3.33 -12.67
C VAL A 132 36.07 -2.70 -11.27
N PRO A 133 35.51 -3.36 -10.23
CA PRO A 133 35.61 -2.87 -8.86
C PRO A 133 37.07 -2.76 -8.39
N SER A 134 37.35 -1.79 -7.51
CA SER A 134 38.60 -1.78 -6.75
C SER A 134 38.74 -3.06 -5.91
N LEU A 135 39.96 -3.40 -5.46
CA LEU A 135 40.19 -4.63 -4.68
C LEU A 135 39.24 -4.77 -3.49
N GLN A 136 39.07 -3.70 -2.71
CA GLN A 136 38.16 -3.68 -1.55
C GLN A 136 36.68 -3.84 -1.98
N HIS A 137 36.26 -3.19 -3.06
CA HIS A 137 34.88 -3.31 -3.56
C HIS A 137 34.62 -4.67 -4.20
N HIS A 138 35.62 -5.31 -4.82
CA HIS A 138 35.50 -6.66 -5.35
C HIS A 138 35.26 -7.67 -4.23
N TYR A 139 36.04 -7.58 -3.14
CA TYR A 139 35.82 -8.41 -1.97
C TYR A 139 34.43 -8.18 -1.35
N ASP A 140 34.06 -6.92 -1.11
CA ASP A 140 32.77 -6.57 -0.50
C ASP A 140 31.59 -7.02 -1.37
N SER A 141 31.67 -6.86 -2.69
CA SER A 141 30.58 -7.19 -3.62
C SER A 141 30.41 -8.70 -3.79
N LEU A 142 31.51 -9.45 -3.78
CA LEU A 142 31.53 -10.90 -3.88
C LEU A 142 31.06 -11.55 -2.57
N ALA A 143 31.50 -11.04 -1.41
CA ALA A 143 31.02 -11.46 -0.10
C ALA A 143 29.50 -11.25 0.02
N TYR A 144 29.01 -10.06 -0.36
CA TYR A 144 27.57 -9.76 -0.36
C TYR A 144 26.79 -10.72 -1.26
N HIS A 145 27.28 -10.99 -2.47
CA HIS A 145 26.66 -11.94 -3.39
C HIS A 145 26.60 -13.37 -2.80
N ALA A 146 27.72 -13.85 -2.27
CA ALA A 146 27.83 -15.19 -1.70
C ALA A 146 26.85 -15.38 -0.52
N VAL A 147 26.77 -14.38 0.37
CA VAL A 147 25.92 -14.44 1.57
C VAL A 147 24.44 -14.25 1.23
N TYR A 148 24.07 -13.11 0.64
CA TYR A 148 22.66 -12.71 0.56
C TYR A 148 21.96 -13.15 -0.72
N HIS A 149 22.68 -13.35 -1.83
CA HIS A 149 22.07 -13.78 -3.10
C HIS A 149 22.14 -15.29 -3.32
N LYS A 150 23.23 -15.93 -2.90
CA LYS A 150 23.45 -17.37 -3.08
C LYS A 150 23.19 -18.18 -1.81
N GLY A 151 23.58 -17.68 -0.64
CA GLY A 151 23.50 -18.44 0.62
C GLY A 151 24.27 -19.76 0.51
N HIS A 152 23.64 -20.87 0.90
CA HIS A 152 24.22 -22.21 0.75
C HIS A 152 24.56 -22.60 -0.70
N ALA A 153 23.97 -21.95 -1.71
CA ALA A 153 24.33 -22.18 -3.11
C ALA A 153 25.67 -21.53 -3.50
N SER A 154 26.34 -20.82 -2.59
CA SER A 154 27.72 -20.35 -2.77
C SER A 154 28.77 -21.41 -2.38
N GLY A 155 28.35 -22.55 -1.81
CA GLY A 155 29.24 -23.61 -1.36
C GLY A 155 29.90 -23.36 0.00
N LEU A 156 29.73 -22.16 0.55
CA LEU A 156 30.24 -21.78 1.87
C LEU A 156 29.47 -22.51 2.99
N SER A 157 30.19 -22.86 4.06
CA SER A 157 29.57 -23.34 5.30
C SER A 157 28.86 -22.19 6.02
N ALA A 158 27.86 -22.49 6.85
CA ALA A 158 27.22 -21.45 7.67
C ALA A 158 28.22 -20.86 8.68
N GLY A 159 28.80 -21.73 9.50
CA GLY A 159 29.81 -21.38 10.48
C GLY A 159 31.06 -22.26 10.41
N PRO A 160 32.09 -21.96 11.22
CA PRO A 160 33.26 -22.81 11.36
C PRO A 160 32.84 -24.21 11.85
N GLY A 161 33.21 -25.25 11.10
CA GLY A 161 32.92 -26.64 11.46
C GLY A 161 31.45 -27.07 11.35
N SER A 162 30.59 -26.33 10.64
CA SER A 162 29.20 -26.78 10.42
C SER A 162 29.13 -27.90 9.37
N ASP A 163 28.45 -29.00 9.71
CA ASP A 163 28.13 -30.11 8.80
C ASP A 163 26.95 -29.82 7.85
N GLU A 164 26.48 -28.57 7.79
CA GLU A 164 25.37 -28.19 6.91
C GLU A 164 25.71 -28.44 5.44
N ILE A 165 24.70 -28.91 4.69
CA ILE A 165 24.86 -29.44 3.32
C ILE A 165 25.44 -28.37 2.39
N ARG A 166 26.73 -28.51 2.08
CA ARG A 166 27.38 -27.81 0.96
C ARG A 166 26.70 -28.24 -0.33
N ARG A 167 26.22 -27.28 -1.12
CA ARG A 167 25.69 -27.58 -2.45
C ARG A 167 26.81 -27.48 -3.49
N PRO A 168 26.76 -28.28 -4.57
CA PRO A 168 27.67 -28.09 -5.69
C PRO A 168 27.57 -26.67 -6.23
N THR A 169 28.70 -26.07 -6.55
CA THR A 169 28.80 -24.69 -7.06
C THR A 169 29.47 -24.68 -8.43
N ASP A 170 29.12 -23.67 -9.22
CA ASP A 170 29.78 -23.40 -10.50
C ASP A 170 31.18 -22.79 -10.28
N HIS A 171 31.39 -22.12 -9.14
CA HIS A 171 32.60 -21.36 -8.80
C HIS A 171 33.05 -21.63 -7.35
N ASP A 172 34.36 -21.59 -7.11
CA ASP A 172 34.95 -21.74 -5.78
C ASP A 172 35.01 -20.40 -5.03
N TYR A 173 33.88 -20.01 -4.43
CA TYR A 173 33.79 -18.76 -3.67
C TYR A 173 34.71 -18.76 -2.44
N GLU A 174 34.96 -19.91 -1.82
CA GLU A 174 35.79 -20.02 -0.61
C GLU A 174 37.24 -19.64 -0.93
N ALA A 175 37.82 -20.24 -1.97
CA ALA A 175 39.20 -19.96 -2.37
C ALA A 175 39.38 -18.50 -2.82
N VAL A 176 38.46 -17.98 -3.65
CA VAL A 176 38.56 -16.62 -4.21
C VAL A 176 38.40 -15.56 -3.13
N LEU A 177 37.45 -15.74 -2.21
CA LEU A 177 37.30 -14.82 -1.07
C LEU A 177 38.48 -14.89 -0.12
N ALA A 178 39.06 -16.07 0.13
CA ALA A 178 40.27 -16.18 0.95
C ALA A 178 41.47 -15.45 0.32
N GLU A 179 41.69 -15.61 -0.99
CA GLU A 179 42.76 -14.90 -1.71
C GLU A 179 42.58 -13.38 -1.66
N LEU A 180 41.37 -12.89 -1.94
CA LEU A 180 41.06 -11.46 -1.85
C LEU A 180 41.25 -10.92 -0.43
N ALA A 181 40.90 -11.70 0.58
CA ALA A 181 41.08 -11.35 1.98
C ALA A 181 42.57 -11.25 2.37
N GLU A 182 43.41 -12.19 1.89
CA GLU A 182 44.86 -12.13 2.06
C GLU A 182 45.46 -10.88 1.40
N ARG A 183 45.04 -10.57 0.17
CA ARG A 183 45.49 -9.36 -0.55
C ARG A 183 45.05 -8.05 0.11
N LEU A 184 44.05 -8.09 0.97
CA LEU A 184 43.59 -6.97 1.79
C LEU A 184 44.25 -6.94 3.19
N ASP A 185 45.25 -7.81 3.44
CA ASP A 185 45.90 -8.00 4.74
C ASP A 185 44.90 -8.34 5.86
N ARG A 186 43.85 -9.11 5.51
CA ARG A 186 42.75 -9.47 6.40
C ARG A 186 42.40 -10.95 6.26
N PRO A 187 43.29 -11.89 6.62
CA PRO A 187 43.01 -13.31 6.48
C PRO A 187 41.74 -13.66 7.27
N LEU A 188 40.72 -14.08 6.53
CA LEU A 188 39.42 -14.49 7.05
C LEU A 188 39.08 -15.83 6.43
N HIS A 189 38.75 -16.83 7.25
CA HIS A 189 38.12 -18.04 6.75
C HIS A 189 36.67 -17.70 6.35
N PRO A 190 36.30 -17.72 5.06
CA PRO A 190 34.99 -17.27 4.64
C PRO A 190 33.95 -18.33 4.99
N THR A 191 32.98 -17.95 5.82
CA THR A 191 31.73 -18.68 6.09
C THR A 191 30.60 -17.68 5.95
N LEU A 192 29.35 -18.15 5.80
CA LEU A 192 28.21 -17.23 5.71
C LEU A 192 28.15 -16.29 6.93
N ASP A 193 28.34 -16.83 8.15
CA ASP A 193 28.35 -16.05 9.39
C ASP A 193 29.57 -15.12 9.52
N SER A 194 30.75 -15.51 9.03
CA SER A 194 31.95 -14.68 9.11
C SER A 194 31.89 -13.50 8.14
N LEU A 195 31.36 -13.74 6.95
CA LEU A 195 31.14 -12.72 5.92
C LEU A 195 29.98 -11.79 6.30
N ASP A 196 28.90 -12.30 6.88
CA ASP A 196 27.80 -11.45 7.35
C ASP A 196 28.27 -10.50 8.47
N ARG A 197 29.04 -10.99 9.46
CA ARG A 197 29.64 -10.12 10.49
C ARG A 197 30.56 -9.07 9.88
N TYR A 198 31.34 -9.46 8.86
CA TYR A 198 32.21 -8.54 8.13
C TYR A 198 31.40 -7.44 7.42
N LEU A 199 30.36 -7.80 6.68
CA LEU A 199 29.50 -6.87 5.95
C LEU A 199 28.74 -5.95 6.92
N ALA A 200 28.28 -6.48 8.05
CA ALA A 200 27.63 -5.69 9.10
C ALA A 200 28.57 -4.64 9.71
N ALA A 201 29.82 -5.01 10.00
CA ALA A 201 30.83 -4.09 10.52
C ALA A 201 31.18 -2.95 9.55
N ARG A 202 30.88 -3.13 8.26
CA ARG A 202 31.08 -2.13 7.20
C ARG A 202 29.81 -1.39 6.79
N ASP A 203 28.69 -1.59 7.50
CA ASP A 203 27.39 -1.01 7.15
C ASP A 203 26.90 -1.43 5.74
N LEU A 204 27.25 -2.66 5.32
CA LEU A 204 26.88 -3.26 4.03
C LEU A 204 25.85 -4.39 4.14
N ARG A 205 25.48 -4.82 5.35
CA ARG A 205 24.40 -5.78 5.57
C ARG A 205 23.06 -5.18 5.08
N PRO A 206 22.24 -5.91 4.30
CA PRO A 206 20.92 -5.46 3.90
C PRO A 206 20.04 -5.20 5.14
N PRO A 207 19.20 -4.16 5.11
CA PRO A 207 18.23 -3.94 6.18
C PRO A 207 17.14 -5.02 6.20
N LEU A 208 16.41 -5.09 7.31
CA LEU A 208 15.42 -6.16 7.58
C LEU A 208 14.38 -6.31 6.45
N ASP A 209 13.87 -5.20 5.93
CA ASP A 209 12.88 -5.21 4.84
C ASP A 209 13.40 -5.77 3.51
N THR A 210 14.72 -5.77 3.32
CA THR A 210 15.40 -6.34 2.17
C THR A 210 15.69 -7.81 2.42
N LEU A 211 16.10 -8.17 3.65
CA LEU A 211 16.27 -9.58 4.06
C LEU A 211 14.95 -10.37 3.96
N GLU A 212 13.81 -9.79 4.34
CA GLU A 212 12.48 -10.40 4.18
C GLU A 212 12.12 -10.69 2.72
N ARG A 213 12.67 -9.95 1.76
CA ARG A 213 12.45 -10.20 0.32
C ARG A 213 13.40 -11.25 -0.25
N LEU A 214 14.57 -11.42 0.37
CA LEU A 214 15.60 -12.35 -0.07
C LEU A 214 15.44 -13.73 0.57
N GLU A 215 14.88 -13.83 1.79
CA GLU A 215 14.70 -15.11 2.49
C GLU A 215 13.99 -16.21 1.70
N PRO A 216 12.98 -15.94 0.83
CA PRO A 216 12.31 -17.02 0.11
C PRO A 216 13.23 -17.72 -0.90
N ALA A 217 14.27 -17.02 -1.38
CA ALA A 217 15.28 -17.56 -2.28
C ALA A 217 16.54 -18.04 -1.54
N ASN A 218 16.71 -17.66 -0.27
CA ASN A 218 17.90 -17.93 0.52
C ASN A 218 17.53 -18.39 1.95
N PRO A 219 17.41 -19.71 2.18
CA PRO A 219 17.00 -20.28 3.48
C PRO A 219 17.93 -19.93 4.65
N TRP A 220 19.21 -19.65 4.37
CA TRP A 220 20.16 -19.23 5.42
C TRP A 220 19.72 -17.91 6.05
N ILE A 221 19.18 -16.97 5.26
CA ILE A 221 18.65 -15.70 5.77
C ILE A 221 17.50 -15.95 6.76
N HIS A 222 16.56 -16.83 6.40
CA HIS A 222 15.42 -17.17 7.28
C HIS A 222 15.92 -17.69 8.63
N LYS A 223 16.81 -18.69 8.59
CA LYS A 223 17.36 -19.29 9.80
C LYS A 223 18.15 -18.30 10.65
N HIS A 224 19.04 -17.54 10.01
CA HIS A 224 19.96 -16.66 10.73
C HIS A 224 19.27 -15.41 11.30
N PHE A 225 18.33 -14.83 10.56
CA PHE A 225 17.72 -13.56 10.95
C PHE A 225 16.33 -13.70 11.53
N PHE A 226 15.63 -14.82 11.34
CA PHE A 226 14.19 -14.85 11.60
C PHE A 226 13.73 -16.01 12.49
N ASP A 227 14.38 -17.19 12.50
CA ASP A 227 13.94 -18.35 13.31
C ASP A 227 14.00 -18.08 14.83
N ASP A 228 15.06 -17.42 15.31
CA ASP A 228 15.32 -17.21 16.75
C ASP A 228 14.96 -15.80 17.23
N GLN A 229 14.18 -15.03 16.47
CA GLN A 229 13.79 -13.69 16.92
C GLN A 229 12.74 -13.77 18.05
N PRO A 230 12.91 -12.97 19.12
CA PRO A 230 11.88 -12.87 20.14
C PRO A 230 10.59 -12.35 19.52
N ALA A 231 9.49 -12.88 20.03
CA ALA A 231 8.15 -12.41 19.69
C ALA A 231 8.06 -10.89 19.87
N VAL A 232 7.48 -10.20 18.89
CA VAL A 232 7.09 -8.79 19.09
C VAL A 232 6.04 -8.76 20.20
N ASP A 233 6.32 -7.97 21.24
CA ASP A 233 5.35 -7.71 22.33
C ASP A 233 3.99 -7.31 21.73
N ASP A 234 2.92 -8.01 22.15
CA ASP A 234 1.54 -7.82 21.67
C ASP A 234 1.09 -6.36 21.74
N LEU A 235 1.67 -5.58 22.66
CA LEU A 235 1.46 -4.14 22.78
C LEU A 235 1.71 -3.39 21.46
N TRP A 236 2.62 -3.88 20.62
CA TRP A 236 2.96 -3.24 19.34
C TRP A 236 2.14 -3.75 18.16
N GLY A 237 1.20 -4.67 18.35
CA GLY A 237 0.47 -5.33 17.25
C GLY A 237 -0.23 -4.36 16.28
N GLY A 238 -0.61 -3.16 16.73
CA GLY A 238 -1.20 -2.11 15.91
C GLY A 238 -0.22 -1.08 15.32
N LEU A 239 1.07 -1.14 15.68
CA LEU A 239 2.03 -0.08 15.38
C LEU A 239 2.35 0.01 13.87
N ALA A 240 2.33 1.23 13.34
CA ALA A 240 2.72 1.53 11.96
C ALA A 240 3.51 2.85 11.90
N VAL A 241 4.52 2.89 11.02
CA VAL A 241 5.25 4.12 10.71
C VAL A 241 5.00 4.48 9.25
N PHE A 242 4.44 5.67 9.02
CA PHE A 242 4.33 6.26 7.69
C PHE A 242 5.45 7.28 7.50
N VAL A 243 6.24 7.11 6.44
CA VAL A 243 7.40 7.95 6.13
C VAL A 243 7.02 8.92 5.03
N LEU A 244 6.84 10.20 5.37
CA LEU A 244 6.68 11.26 4.39
C LEU A 244 8.06 11.65 3.83
N ARG A 245 8.11 11.79 2.52
CA ARG A 245 9.31 12.20 1.79
C ARG A 245 9.36 13.72 1.65
N ASP A 246 10.54 14.27 1.37
CA ASP A 246 10.80 15.72 1.30
C ASP A 246 9.71 16.56 0.64
N ARG A 247 9.26 16.16 -0.55
CA ARG A 247 8.26 16.93 -1.30
C ARG A 247 6.89 16.98 -0.62
N ALA A 248 6.59 15.98 0.20
CA ALA A 248 5.35 15.90 0.97
C ALA A 248 5.48 16.48 2.39
N LYS A 249 6.70 16.88 2.82
CA LYS A 249 6.92 17.46 4.15
C LYS A 249 5.98 18.64 4.49
N PRO A 250 5.66 19.58 3.58
CA PRO A 250 4.74 20.67 3.91
C PRO A 250 3.28 20.22 4.12
N GLN A 251 2.94 18.96 3.85
CA GLN A 251 1.59 18.40 3.89
C GLN A 251 1.39 17.43 5.06
N VAL A 252 2.16 17.58 6.15
CA VAL A 252 2.06 16.74 7.35
C VAL A 252 0.63 16.71 7.91
N ASP A 253 -0.05 17.86 7.98
CA ASP A 253 -1.42 17.93 8.50
C ASP A 253 -2.41 17.13 7.64
N VAL A 254 -2.24 17.19 6.31
CA VAL A 254 -3.03 16.36 5.37
C VAL A 254 -2.78 14.88 5.63
N ALA A 255 -1.54 14.51 5.99
CA ALA A 255 -1.22 13.13 6.29
C ALA A 255 -1.87 12.64 7.60
N VAL A 256 -1.80 13.45 8.65
CA VAL A 256 -2.46 13.17 9.94
C VAL A 256 -3.96 13.03 9.74
N GLU A 257 -4.60 13.96 9.03
CA GLU A 257 -6.04 13.92 8.77
C GLU A 257 -6.45 12.69 7.93
N ALA A 258 -5.67 12.34 6.90
CA ALA A 258 -5.95 11.18 6.08
C ALA A 258 -5.84 9.86 6.86
N LEU A 259 -4.87 9.75 7.77
CA LEU A 259 -4.70 8.57 8.64
C LEU A 259 -5.83 8.48 9.67
N ASP A 260 -6.23 9.60 10.28
CA ASP A 260 -7.40 9.66 11.17
C ASP A 260 -8.67 9.15 10.46
N ARG A 261 -8.92 9.59 9.22
CA ARG A 261 -10.07 9.14 8.40
C ARG A 261 -10.04 7.64 8.06
N GLU A 262 -8.85 7.04 7.97
CA GLU A 262 -8.66 5.60 7.76
C GLU A 262 -8.63 4.81 9.10
N GLY A 263 -8.75 5.50 10.22
CA GLY A 263 -8.99 4.95 11.55
C GLY A 263 -7.74 4.59 12.34
N PHE A 264 -6.64 5.28 12.07
CA PHE A 264 -5.40 5.18 12.83
C PHE A 264 -5.34 6.29 13.88
N GLU A 265 -4.84 5.96 15.07
CA GLU A 265 -4.48 6.95 16.09
C GLU A 265 -3.06 7.44 15.83
N VAL A 266 -2.88 8.72 15.52
CA VAL A 266 -1.53 9.29 15.37
C VAL A 266 -0.95 9.54 16.75
N LEU A 267 0.10 8.80 17.08
CA LEU A 267 0.78 8.85 18.38
C LEU A 267 1.78 10.00 18.45
N ASP A 268 2.50 10.22 17.36
CA ASP A 268 3.53 11.25 17.27
C ASP A 268 3.87 11.60 15.82
N VAL A 269 4.39 12.80 15.60
CA VAL A 269 4.90 13.25 14.31
C VAL A 269 6.29 13.81 14.52
N VAL A 270 7.27 13.16 13.90
CA VAL A 270 8.70 13.47 14.10
C VAL A 270 9.32 13.94 12.79
N GLU A 271 9.68 15.21 12.73
CA GLU A 271 10.57 15.71 11.69
C GLU A 271 11.99 15.19 11.94
N LEU A 272 12.56 14.51 10.94
CA LEU A 272 13.88 13.93 11.05
C LEU A 272 14.95 15.02 10.91
N ASN A 273 15.88 15.09 11.86
CA ASN A 273 17.07 15.94 11.75
C ASN A 273 18.06 15.39 10.71
N THR A 274 19.11 16.13 10.37
CA THR A 274 20.09 15.75 9.34
C THR A 274 20.69 14.35 9.55
N ALA A 275 21.07 14.00 10.79
CA ALA A 275 21.65 12.70 11.10
C ALA A 275 20.61 11.57 10.99
N GLN A 276 19.40 11.81 11.48
CA GLN A 276 18.28 10.86 11.37
C GLN A 276 17.87 10.66 9.91
N ARG A 277 17.83 11.70 9.09
CA ARG A 277 17.54 11.63 7.65
C ARG A 277 18.58 10.83 6.90
N ALA A 278 19.86 11.02 7.22
CA ALA A 278 20.93 10.20 6.65
C ALA A 278 20.72 8.72 7.02
N ARG A 279 20.58 8.40 8.31
CA ARG A 279 20.31 7.02 8.76
C ARG A 279 19.06 6.41 8.11
N ALA A 280 17.95 7.15 8.05
CA ALA A 280 16.72 6.70 7.42
C ALA A 280 16.90 6.42 5.92
N SER A 281 17.63 7.30 5.21
CA SER A 281 17.89 7.14 3.79
C SER A 281 18.73 5.90 3.47
N HIS A 282 19.49 5.40 4.45
CA HIS A 282 20.33 4.21 4.30
C HIS A 282 19.63 2.93 4.76
N ARG A 283 19.01 2.94 5.95
CA ARG A 283 18.47 1.73 6.58
C ARG A 283 17.06 1.38 6.12
N LEU A 284 16.27 2.35 5.65
CA LEU A 284 14.88 2.09 5.29
C LEU A 284 14.75 1.83 3.79
N ARG A 285 13.85 0.91 3.41
CA ARG A 285 13.55 0.56 2.01
C ARG A 285 14.78 0.07 1.25
N GLY A 286 15.67 -0.69 1.89
CA GLY A 286 16.94 -1.10 1.28
C GLY A 286 17.84 0.07 0.85
N GLY A 287 17.65 1.27 1.43
CA GLY A 287 18.30 2.50 1.01
C GLY A 287 17.83 3.07 -0.34
N ASN A 288 16.79 2.49 -0.95
CA ASN A 288 16.29 2.91 -2.24
C ASN A 288 15.22 4.00 -2.09
N TRP A 289 15.65 5.26 -2.20
CA TRP A 289 14.79 6.44 -2.24
C TRP A 289 14.75 7.11 -3.61
N ALA A 290 14.99 6.35 -4.68
CA ALA A 290 14.92 6.88 -6.03
C ALA A 290 13.47 7.26 -6.45
N GLN A 291 13.34 7.76 -7.67
CA GLN A 291 12.08 8.14 -8.29
C GLN A 291 11.11 6.96 -8.48
N GLY A 292 11.64 5.76 -8.75
CA GLY A 292 10.83 4.58 -9.05
C GLY A 292 9.98 4.81 -10.31
N PRO A 293 8.72 4.34 -10.36
CA PRO A 293 7.88 4.45 -11.56
C PRO A 293 7.28 5.84 -11.79
N TRP A 294 7.58 6.81 -10.93
CA TRP A 294 6.99 8.15 -10.98
C TRP A 294 7.77 9.08 -11.91
N PRO A 295 7.20 10.21 -12.38
CA PRO A 295 7.94 11.21 -13.15
C PRO A 295 9.01 11.97 -12.38
N LEU A 296 8.84 12.16 -11.07
CA LEU A 296 9.79 12.85 -10.20
C LEU A 296 10.07 12.06 -8.92
N SER A 297 11.26 12.25 -8.35
CA SER A 297 11.59 11.72 -7.02
C SER A 297 10.84 12.47 -5.92
N GLY A 298 10.34 11.74 -4.93
CA GLY A 298 9.76 12.31 -3.71
C GLY A 298 10.79 12.91 -2.74
N GLY A 299 12.08 12.65 -2.98
CA GLY A 299 13.20 13.03 -2.09
C GLY A 299 13.51 12.00 -1.01
N ALA A 300 14.35 12.36 -0.04
CA ALA A 300 14.71 11.51 1.07
C ALA A 300 13.56 11.41 2.10
N PRO A 301 13.60 10.44 3.04
CA PRO A 301 12.76 10.45 4.24
C PRO A 301 12.90 11.78 4.97
N ALA A 302 11.78 12.41 5.32
CA ALA A 302 11.76 13.72 5.96
C ALA A 302 11.00 13.72 7.29
N THR A 303 9.86 13.03 7.35
CA THR A 303 9.00 13.02 8.54
C THR A 303 8.46 11.63 8.78
N PHE A 304 8.47 11.18 10.04
CA PHE A 304 7.73 10.01 10.47
C PHE A 304 6.39 10.46 11.05
N VAL A 305 5.32 9.84 10.55
CA VAL A 305 4.00 9.88 11.17
C VAL A 305 3.79 8.51 11.81
N ILE A 306 3.88 8.48 13.14
CA ILE A 306 3.84 7.26 13.93
C ILE A 306 2.41 7.07 14.37
N ALA A 307 1.82 5.94 13.99
CA ALA A 307 0.40 5.71 14.15
C ALA A 307 0.12 4.30 14.70
N TYR A 308 -1.05 4.13 15.28
CA TYR A 308 -1.51 2.88 15.86
C TYR A 308 -2.88 2.50 15.32
N ASP A 309 -3.01 1.28 14.86
CA ASP A 309 -4.27 0.66 14.52
C ASP A 309 -4.80 -0.12 15.72
N VAL A 310 -5.90 0.36 16.31
CA VAL A 310 -6.54 -0.30 17.46
C VAL A 310 -7.27 -1.59 17.09
N ALA A 311 -7.39 -1.91 15.80
CA ALA A 311 -8.05 -3.10 15.28
C ALA A 311 -7.37 -3.58 13.97
N PRO A 312 -6.13 -4.09 14.05
CA PRO A 312 -5.37 -4.52 12.88
C PRO A 312 -6.01 -5.73 12.19
N GLU A 313 -5.96 -5.74 10.85
CA GLU A 313 -6.38 -6.89 10.02
C GLU A 313 -5.14 -7.66 9.56
N VAL A 314 -4.68 -8.62 10.35
CA VAL A 314 -3.40 -9.30 10.06
C VAL A 314 -3.58 -10.43 9.03
N SER A 315 -2.71 -10.46 8.02
CA SER A 315 -2.66 -11.53 7.03
C SER A 315 -1.81 -12.71 7.48
N GLY A 316 -2.21 -13.93 7.14
CA GLY A 316 -1.42 -15.13 7.42
C GLY A 316 -1.64 -15.68 8.84
N LEU A 317 -0.85 -16.68 9.22
CA LEU A 317 -0.93 -17.33 10.53
C LEU A 317 0.03 -16.74 11.56
N ASP A 318 1.05 -16.01 11.11
CA ASP A 318 2.04 -15.32 11.94
C ASP A 318 1.61 -13.87 12.15
N PRO A 319 1.16 -13.47 13.36
CA PRO A 319 0.70 -12.11 13.62
C PRO A 319 1.80 -11.04 13.56
N GLU A 320 3.06 -11.44 13.74
CA GLU A 320 4.20 -10.52 13.85
C GLU A 320 4.81 -10.19 12.50
N ARG A 321 4.83 -11.17 11.60
CA ARG A 321 5.26 -11.00 10.20
C ARG A 321 4.08 -10.71 9.28
N GLY A 322 2.88 -11.04 9.72
CA GLY A 322 1.65 -10.80 8.98
C GLY A 322 1.48 -9.31 8.69
N THR A 323 1.26 -8.99 7.41
CA THR A 323 0.97 -7.62 7.02
C THR A 323 -0.37 -7.19 7.62
N ASN A 324 -0.41 -6.07 8.35
CA ASN A 324 -1.68 -5.44 8.66
C ASN A 324 -2.27 -4.90 7.35
N LEU A 325 -3.28 -5.57 6.82
CA LEU A 325 -3.91 -5.29 5.53
C LEU A 325 -4.54 -3.89 5.47
N ARG A 326 -4.74 -3.22 6.60
CA ARG A 326 -5.19 -1.83 6.68
C ARG A 326 -4.08 -0.83 6.35
N ILE A 327 -2.81 -1.15 6.61
CA ILE A 327 -1.68 -0.23 6.34
C ILE A 327 -1.53 0.07 4.83
N PRO A 328 -1.50 -0.91 3.91
CA PRO A 328 -1.44 -0.63 2.47
C PRO A 328 -2.63 0.22 1.98
N ARG A 329 -3.84 -0.07 2.49
CA ARG A 329 -5.06 0.68 2.14
C ARG A 329 -4.98 2.13 2.61
N ALA A 330 -4.52 2.36 3.84
CA ALA A 330 -4.32 3.68 4.40
C ALA A 330 -3.22 4.45 3.65
N LYS A 331 -2.10 3.79 3.33
CA LYS A 331 -1.02 4.35 2.51
C LYS A 331 -1.51 4.80 1.13
N ASP A 332 -2.36 4.02 0.47
CA ASP A 332 -2.91 4.36 -0.84
C ASP A 332 -3.91 5.53 -0.76
N ALA A 333 -4.76 5.57 0.26
CA ALA A 333 -5.67 6.69 0.52
C ALA A 333 -4.89 7.98 0.83
N LEU A 334 -3.89 7.89 1.70
CA LEU A 334 -2.97 8.98 2.04
C LEU A 334 -2.25 9.49 0.79
N ARG A 335 -1.71 8.59 -0.04
CA ARG A 335 -1.06 8.95 -1.31
C ARG A 335 -2.01 9.69 -2.24
N ALA A 336 -3.28 9.27 -2.32
CA ALA A 336 -4.28 9.94 -3.14
C ALA A 336 -4.56 11.37 -2.63
N HIS A 337 -4.63 11.58 -1.31
CA HIS A 337 -4.81 12.90 -0.71
C HIS A 337 -3.58 13.81 -0.93
N LEU A 338 -2.36 13.31 -0.72
CA LEU A 338 -1.11 14.07 -0.93
C LEU A 338 -0.83 14.44 -2.40
N LEU A 339 -1.45 13.71 -3.33
CA LEU A 339 -1.33 13.96 -4.77
C LEU A 339 -2.59 14.61 -5.36
N ASP A 340 -3.55 15.00 -4.53
CA ASP A 340 -4.72 15.73 -5.00
C ASP A 340 -4.29 17.08 -5.58
N GLY A 341 -4.82 17.44 -6.75
CA GLY A 341 -4.37 18.62 -7.50
C GLY A 341 -2.97 18.52 -8.15
N VAL A 342 -2.20 17.45 -7.93
CA VAL A 342 -0.86 17.29 -8.53
C VAL A 342 -0.95 16.75 -9.96
N GLY A 343 -0.52 17.57 -10.93
CA GLY A 343 -0.50 17.25 -12.36
C GLY A 343 0.36 16.03 -12.69
N ALA A 344 -0.07 15.23 -13.67
CA ALA A 344 0.52 13.92 -13.97
C ALA A 344 2.03 13.95 -14.21
N GLU A 345 2.53 14.96 -14.95
CA GLU A 345 3.96 15.10 -15.32
C GLU A 345 4.89 15.45 -14.16
N VAL A 346 4.33 15.92 -13.04
CA VAL A 346 5.11 16.32 -11.84
C VAL A 346 4.82 15.44 -10.63
N ARG A 347 4.14 14.31 -10.83
CA ARG A 347 3.85 13.36 -9.75
C ARG A 347 5.13 12.69 -9.25
N TYR A 348 5.09 12.33 -7.97
CA TYR A 348 6.15 11.66 -7.24
C TYR A 348 5.53 10.66 -6.27
N ASN A 349 6.33 9.77 -5.68
CA ASN A 349 5.86 8.98 -4.54
C ASN A 349 6.01 9.81 -3.25
N PRO A 350 4.94 10.24 -2.57
CA PRO A 350 5.05 11.13 -1.41
C PRO A 350 5.27 10.38 -0.08
N VAL A 351 4.87 9.11 -0.01
CA VAL A 351 4.82 8.34 1.25
C VAL A 351 5.26 6.88 1.08
N HIS A 352 5.95 6.38 2.09
CA HIS A 352 6.24 4.96 2.33
C HIS A 352 5.66 4.54 3.70
N SER A 353 5.55 3.24 3.98
CA SER A 353 5.11 2.74 5.28
C SER A 353 5.87 1.48 5.68
N SER A 354 5.95 1.19 6.97
CA SER A 354 6.15 -0.18 7.44
C SER A 354 4.98 -1.07 6.99
N ASP A 355 5.20 -2.39 6.94
CA ASP A 355 4.14 -3.35 6.59
C ASP A 355 3.65 -4.17 7.80
N ASN A 356 4.47 -4.30 8.84
CA ASN A 356 4.17 -4.98 10.11
C ASN A 356 4.79 -4.24 11.33
N PRO A 357 4.43 -4.61 12.57
CA PRO A 357 4.98 -4.01 13.79
C PRO A 357 6.51 -4.12 13.93
N ARG A 358 7.10 -5.23 13.48
CA ARG A 358 8.55 -5.47 13.56
C ARG A 358 9.32 -4.46 12.71
N GLN A 359 8.90 -4.27 11.47
CA GLN A 359 9.44 -3.22 10.60
C GLN A 359 9.20 -1.83 11.19
N ALA A 360 8.04 -1.57 11.80
CA ALA A 360 7.75 -0.29 12.42
C ALA A 360 8.77 0.02 13.55
N LEU A 361 9.09 -0.96 14.39
CA LEU A 361 10.11 -0.83 15.44
C LEU A 361 11.52 -0.63 14.87
N ASP A 362 11.91 -1.38 13.83
CA ASP A 362 13.18 -1.18 13.11
C ASP A 362 13.29 0.25 12.54
N TYR A 363 12.19 0.78 12.00
CA TYR A 363 12.16 2.15 11.49
C TYR A 363 12.39 3.18 12.60
N LEU A 364 11.85 2.93 13.79
CA LEU A 364 11.96 3.80 14.95
C LEU A 364 13.35 3.80 15.58
N GLU A 365 14.21 2.80 15.31
CA GLU A 365 15.62 2.83 15.72
C GLU A 365 16.35 4.07 15.19
N VAL A 366 15.91 4.61 14.04
CA VAL A 366 16.42 5.88 13.48
C VAL A 366 16.30 7.03 14.49
N LEU A 367 15.26 7.02 15.33
CA LEU A 367 15.03 8.03 16.36
C LEU A 367 15.87 7.80 17.63
N GLY A 368 16.42 6.60 17.81
CA GLY A 368 17.23 6.17 18.94
C GLY A 368 16.46 5.26 19.91
N GLY A 369 17.15 4.30 20.54
CA GLY A 369 16.52 3.25 21.36
C GLY A 369 15.71 3.76 22.57
N SER A 370 16.06 4.92 23.12
CA SER A 370 15.30 5.55 24.21
C SER A 370 13.93 6.07 23.79
N TYR A 371 13.72 6.35 22.50
CA TYR A 371 12.47 6.92 22.00
C TYR A 371 11.32 5.93 22.13
N VAL A 372 11.52 4.66 21.75
CA VAL A 372 10.48 3.63 21.80
C VAL A 372 10.06 3.39 23.25
N GLU A 373 11.02 3.15 24.14
CA GLU A 373 10.74 2.77 25.53
C GLU A 373 10.21 3.93 26.39
N HIS A 374 10.78 5.13 26.27
CA HIS A 374 10.41 6.24 27.16
C HIS A 374 9.30 7.14 26.62
N ARG A 375 9.09 7.17 25.29
CA ARG A 375 8.06 8.04 24.68
C ARG A 375 6.89 7.25 24.11
N LEU A 376 7.14 6.25 23.27
CA LEU A 376 6.04 5.53 22.60
C LEU A 376 5.35 4.52 23.50
N ARG A 377 6.08 3.68 24.25
CA ARG A 377 5.49 2.62 25.06
C ARG A 377 4.41 3.15 26.02
N PRO A 378 4.61 4.26 26.77
CA PRO A 378 3.56 4.81 27.62
C PRO A 378 2.34 5.34 26.84
N LEU A 379 2.55 5.87 25.63
CA LEU A 379 1.45 6.34 24.76
C LEU A 379 0.61 5.16 24.28
N VAL A 380 1.27 4.10 23.80
CA VAL A 380 0.60 2.90 23.31
C VAL A 380 -0.12 2.17 24.45
N GLN A 381 0.51 2.05 25.62
CA GLN A 381 -0.14 1.43 26.79
C GLN A 381 -1.43 2.16 27.16
N ARG A 382 -1.39 3.49 27.30
CA ARG A 382 -2.60 4.28 27.57
C ARG A 382 -3.66 4.12 26.50
N LEU A 383 -3.26 4.04 25.23
CA LEU A 383 -4.19 3.83 24.13
C LEU A 383 -4.84 2.46 24.23
N VAL A 384 -4.07 1.38 24.39
CA VAL A 384 -4.58 0.01 24.51
C VAL A 384 -5.49 -0.14 25.72
N ASP A 385 -5.11 0.41 26.87
CA ASP A 385 -5.93 0.41 28.08
C ASP A 385 -7.28 1.11 27.82
N SER A 386 -7.26 2.24 27.11
CA SER A 386 -8.49 2.97 26.76
C SER A 386 -9.39 2.20 25.80
N VAL A 387 -8.86 1.34 24.91
CA VAL A 387 -9.65 0.58 23.92
C VAL A 387 -9.92 -0.86 24.34
N THR A 388 -10.07 -1.09 25.63
CA THR A 388 -10.52 -2.37 26.20
C THR A 388 -12.04 -2.36 26.41
N PHE A 389 -12.72 -3.45 26.05
CA PHE A 389 -14.17 -3.56 26.28
C PHE A 389 -14.48 -3.63 27.78
N PRO A 390 -15.50 -2.90 28.27
CA PRO A 390 -15.86 -2.85 29.69
C PRO A 390 -16.46 -4.16 30.23
N TYR A 391 -16.94 -5.03 29.33
CA TYR A 391 -17.56 -6.31 29.68
C TYR A 391 -16.99 -7.45 28.82
N PRO A 392 -17.11 -8.71 29.25
CA PRO A 392 -16.66 -9.86 28.48
C PRO A 392 -17.27 -9.89 27.08
N VAL A 393 -16.41 -10.01 26.06
CA VAL A 393 -16.82 -10.08 24.65
C VAL A 393 -17.32 -11.47 24.32
N VAL A 394 -18.59 -11.57 23.91
CA VAL A 394 -19.20 -12.80 23.40
C VAL A 394 -18.82 -13.01 21.94
N ARG A 395 -18.94 -11.97 21.12
CA ARG A 395 -18.50 -11.98 19.71
C ARG A 395 -18.25 -10.57 19.20
N LYS A 396 -17.21 -10.38 18.40
CA LYS A 396 -17.01 -9.13 17.64
C LYS A 396 -18.01 -9.09 16.47
N LEU A 397 -18.63 -7.94 16.24
CA LEU A 397 -19.46 -7.70 15.07
C LEU A 397 -18.57 -7.23 13.91
N PRO A 398 -18.83 -7.69 12.67
CA PRO A 398 -18.04 -7.30 11.52
C PRO A 398 -18.18 -5.81 11.25
N GLY A 399 -17.06 -5.16 10.96
CA GLY A 399 -17.01 -3.74 10.64
C GLY A 399 -15.57 -3.29 10.38
N GLY A 400 -15.39 -2.19 9.65
CA GLY A 400 -14.04 -1.71 9.30
C GLY A 400 -13.26 -1.07 10.46
N ALA A 401 -13.82 -1.07 11.68
CA ALA A 401 -13.23 -0.59 12.93
C ALA A 401 -12.53 0.79 12.86
N ARG A 402 -12.96 1.66 11.94
CA ARG A 402 -12.28 2.95 11.68
C ARG A 402 -12.45 3.97 12.80
N ARG A 403 -13.58 3.93 13.50
CA ARG A 403 -13.92 4.87 14.58
C ARG A 403 -14.25 4.13 15.86
N ALA A 404 -14.93 3.01 15.74
CA ALA A 404 -15.28 2.17 16.87
C ALA A 404 -15.17 0.69 16.53
N GLN A 405 -14.78 -0.11 17.53
CA GLN A 405 -14.98 -1.54 17.54
C GLN A 405 -16.38 -1.82 18.09
N VAL A 406 -17.08 -2.78 17.49
CA VAL A 406 -18.43 -3.16 17.92
C VAL A 406 -18.44 -4.63 18.28
N ALA A 407 -18.97 -4.97 19.45
CA ALA A 407 -19.07 -6.34 19.92
C ALA A 407 -20.38 -6.58 20.66
N VAL A 408 -20.81 -7.84 20.64
CA VAL A 408 -21.78 -8.33 21.62
C VAL A 408 -21.02 -8.68 22.88
N VAL A 409 -21.47 -8.14 24.01
CA VAL A 409 -20.89 -8.34 25.33
C VAL A 409 -21.91 -8.92 26.30
N GLU A 410 -21.43 -9.58 27.35
CA GLU A 410 -22.27 -10.12 28.42
C GLU A 410 -22.35 -9.13 29.60
N HIS A 411 -23.50 -8.47 29.76
CA HIS A 411 -23.74 -7.50 30.83
C HIS A 411 -24.43 -8.16 32.04
N PRO A 412 -23.98 -7.92 33.29
CA PRO A 412 -24.54 -8.58 34.48
C PRO A 412 -26.04 -8.32 34.72
N VAL A 413 -26.56 -7.17 34.27
CA VAL A 413 -27.98 -6.78 34.48
C VAL A 413 -28.83 -6.95 33.23
N HIS A 414 -28.23 -6.76 32.05
CA HIS A 414 -28.97 -6.66 30.79
C HIS A 414 -28.78 -7.91 29.90
N GLY A 415 -27.94 -8.86 30.32
CA GLY A 415 -27.55 -10.00 29.49
C GLY A 415 -26.76 -9.54 28.25
N GLN A 416 -26.99 -10.19 27.12
CA GLN A 416 -26.30 -9.87 25.87
C GLN A 416 -26.70 -8.51 25.30
N CYS A 417 -25.72 -7.62 25.19
CA CYS A 417 -25.88 -6.25 24.70
C CYS A 417 -24.86 -5.94 23.60
N VAL A 418 -25.09 -4.88 22.83
CA VAL A 418 -24.11 -4.37 21.86
C VAL A 418 -23.32 -3.25 22.51
N CYS A 419 -22.00 -3.44 22.60
CA CYS A 419 -21.06 -2.41 23.02
C CYS A 419 -20.34 -1.85 21.79
N LYS A 420 -20.42 -0.53 21.60
CA LYS A 420 -19.67 0.22 20.60
C LYS A 420 -18.61 1.05 21.33
N LEU A 421 -17.35 0.66 21.14
CA LEU A 421 -16.17 1.21 21.81
C LEU A 421 -15.37 2.07 20.82
N PHE A 422 -15.29 3.37 21.08
CA PHE A 422 -14.68 4.37 20.20
C PHE A 422 -13.20 4.55 20.53
N ARG A 423 -12.40 4.74 19.48
CA ARG A 423 -11.01 5.18 19.63
C ARG A 423 -10.95 6.65 20.06
N PRO A 424 -9.88 7.10 20.76
CA PRO A 424 -9.78 8.47 21.25
C PRO A 424 -10.00 9.57 20.19
N GLY A 425 -9.39 9.44 19.00
CA GLY A 425 -9.58 10.40 17.91
C GLY A 425 -11.00 10.42 17.32
N ALA A 426 -11.85 9.47 17.72
CA ALA A 426 -13.26 9.41 17.34
C ALA A 426 -14.22 9.93 18.43
N ALA A 427 -13.75 10.59 19.50
CA ALA A 427 -14.60 11.10 20.59
C ALA A 427 -15.81 11.92 20.11
N ARG A 428 -15.63 12.79 19.11
CA ARG A 428 -16.73 13.59 18.52
C ARG A 428 -17.88 12.74 17.93
N PHE A 429 -17.59 11.52 17.50
CA PHE A 429 -18.58 10.58 16.97
C PHE A 429 -19.35 9.89 18.11
N LEU A 430 -18.68 9.58 19.22
CA LEU A 430 -19.34 9.13 20.45
C LEU A 430 -20.26 10.22 20.99
N ASP A 431 -19.80 11.48 21.06
CA ASP A 431 -20.62 12.59 21.56
C ASP A 431 -21.90 12.73 20.75
N ARG A 432 -21.83 12.60 19.41
CA ARG A 432 -22.99 12.61 18.52
C ARG A 432 -23.89 11.40 18.74
N GLU A 433 -23.32 10.22 18.89
CA GLU A 433 -24.05 8.98 19.16
C GLU A 433 -24.84 9.08 20.48
N LEU A 434 -24.20 9.57 21.55
CA LEU A 434 -24.82 9.79 22.85
C LEU A 434 -25.89 10.88 22.79
N ARG A 435 -25.58 12.00 22.14
CA ARG A 435 -26.52 13.09 21.93
C ARG A 435 -27.76 12.62 21.17
N ALA A 436 -27.57 11.85 20.10
CA ALA A 436 -28.67 11.30 19.31
C ALA A 436 -29.60 10.46 20.19
N ARG A 437 -29.04 9.61 21.04
CA ARG A 437 -29.83 8.76 21.94
C ARG A 437 -30.53 9.56 23.05
N ALA A 438 -29.91 10.63 23.54
CA ALA A 438 -30.51 11.50 24.54
C ALA A 438 -31.64 12.38 23.96
N GLU A 439 -31.41 13.03 22.83
CA GLU A 439 -32.35 13.99 22.23
C GLU A 439 -33.44 13.32 21.38
N LEU A 440 -33.20 12.10 20.89
CA LEU A 440 -34.10 11.38 19.98
C LEU A 440 -34.62 10.06 20.56
N GLY A 441 -34.35 9.76 21.84
CA GLY A 441 -34.78 8.52 22.50
C GLY A 441 -36.30 8.35 22.57
N ASP A 442 -37.07 9.41 22.34
CA ASP A 442 -38.53 9.36 22.20
C ASP A 442 -38.99 8.76 20.86
N LEU A 443 -38.10 8.67 19.87
CA LEU A 443 -38.43 8.14 18.55
C LEU A 443 -38.31 6.61 18.54
N PRO A 444 -39.31 5.87 18.03
CA PRO A 444 -39.30 4.41 18.04
C PRO A 444 -38.16 3.81 17.20
N GLU A 445 -37.62 4.55 16.22
CA GLU A 445 -36.49 4.11 15.40
C GLU A 445 -35.14 4.20 16.12
N VAL A 446 -35.05 4.92 17.23
CA VAL A 446 -33.79 5.08 17.97
C VAL A 446 -33.60 3.88 18.91
N PRO A 447 -32.41 3.25 18.93
CA PRO A 447 -32.16 2.16 19.85
C PRO A 447 -31.90 2.68 21.26
N ASP A 448 -32.25 1.86 22.26
CA ASP A 448 -32.16 2.25 23.66
C ASP A 448 -30.69 2.44 24.08
N LEU A 449 -30.45 3.48 24.89
CA LEU A 449 -29.19 3.68 25.58
C LEU A 449 -29.28 2.99 26.95
N LEU A 450 -28.57 1.88 27.11
CA LEU A 450 -28.56 1.12 28.36
C LEU A 450 -27.54 1.69 29.34
N GLU A 451 -26.32 1.91 28.85
CA GLU A 451 -25.20 2.43 29.65
C GLU A 451 -24.20 3.15 28.74
N ARG A 452 -23.34 3.98 29.33
CA ARG A 452 -22.22 4.63 28.64
C ARG A 452 -21.02 4.76 29.57
N GLY A 453 -19.83 4.76 28.97
CA GLY A 453 -18.58 5.15 29.63
C GLY A 453 -17.91 6.32 28.92
N ASP A 454 -16.63 6.53 29.23
CA ASP A 454 -15.85 7.65 28.69
C ASP A 454 -15.65 7.57 27.17
N ASN A 455 -15.54 6.35 26.63
CA ASN A 455 -15.31 6.12 25.20
C ASN A 455 -16.17 5.00 24.61
N TRP A 456 -17.24 4.59 25.28
CA TRP A 456 -18.11 3.52 24.79
C TRP A 456 -19.57 3.75 25.10
N VAL A 457 -20.43 3.10 24.32
CA VAL A 457 -21.88 3.10 24.51
C VAL A 457 -22.43 1.67 24.44
N LEU A 458 -23.37 1.35 25.34
CA LEU A 458 -24.05 0.08 25.41
C LEU A 458 -25.51 0.23 24.99
N THR A 459 -25.95 -0.63 24.08
CA THR A 459 -27.30 -0.61 23.51
C THR A 459 -27.90 -2.01 23.50
N THR A 460 -29.22 -2.10 23.45
CA THR A 460 -29.94 -3.37 23.31
C THR A 460 -29.46 -4.15 22.08
N LEU A 461 -29.30 -5.46 22.23
CA LEU A 461 -29.09 -6.38 21.11
C LEU A 461 -30.45 -6.70 20.47
N TYR A 462 -30.71 -6.12 19.31
CA TYR A 462 -31.93 -6.37 18.53
C TYR A 462 -31.78 -7.62 17.66
N THR A 463 -32.85 -8.40 17.56
CA THR A 463 -32.95 -9.52 16.62
C THR A 463 -33.37 -8.97 15.27
N ASP A 464 -32.59 -9.20 14.20
CA ASP A 464 -32.97 -8.74 12.86
C ASP A 464 -33.70 -9.83 12.07
N ASP A 465 -35.03 -9.72 11.96
CA ASP A 465 -35.86 -10.60 11.14
C ASP A 465 -35.84 -10.24 9.64
N ARG A 466 -35.18 -9.12 9.29
CA ARG A 466 -35.04 -8.59 7.93
C ARG A 466 -36.34 -8.25 7.23
N SER A 467 -37.47 -8.11 7.93
CA SER A 467 -38.76 -7.75 7.34
C SER A 467 -38.79 -6.35 6.69
N HIS A 468 -37.83 -5.47 7.02
CA HIS A 468 -37.61 -4.21 6.31
C HIS A 468 -37.05 -4.41 4.89
N ASN A 469 -36.51 -5.57 4.56
CA ASN A 469 -35.92 -5.87 3.26
C ASN A 469 -36.94 -6.53 2.33
N ARG A 470 -37.10 -5.98 1.13
CA ARG A 470 -37.92 -6.57 0.06
C ARG A 470 -37.13 -7.57 -0.77
N ARG A 471 -35.90 -7.20 -1.16
CA ARG A 471 -34.99 -8.04 -1.96
C ARG A 471 -33.58 -7.47 -1.96
N LEU A 472 -32.57 -8.29 -2.19
CA LEU A 472 -31.21 -7.82 -2.44
C LEU A 472 -31.11 -7.09 -3.79
N LEU A 473 -30.27 -6.05 -3.85
CA LEU A 473 -29.98 -5.38 -5.11
C LEU A 473 -28.99 -6.22 -5.95
N PRO A 474 -29.23 -6.37 -7.27
CA PRO A 474 -28.38 -7.20 -8.12
C PRO A 474 -26.90 -6.79 -8.09
N GLY A 475 -26.03 -7.74 -7.75
CA GLY A 475 -24.57 -7.52 -7.74
C GLY A 475 -24.10 -6.54 -6.66
N ARG A 476 -24.88 -6.36 -5.58
CA ARG A 476 -24.58 -5.47 -4.45
C ARG A 476 -24.94 -6.13 -3.13
N GLN A 477 -24.36 -5.62 -2.04
CA GLN A 477 -24.75 -6.00 -0.68
C GLN A 477 -25.94 -5.19 -0.15
N ASP A 478 -26.23 -4.04 -0.76
CA ASP A 478 -27.39 -3.21 -0.44
C ASP A 478 -28.71 -3.96 -0.74
N ALA A 479 -29.74 -3.72 0.08
CA ALA A 479 -31.08 -4.24 -0.14
C ALA A 479 -32.04 -3.15 -0.63
N GLN A 480 -33.10 -3.56 -1.34
CA GLN A 480 -34.28 -2.73 -1.52
C GLN A 480 -35.16 -2.86 -0.28
N LEU A 481 -35.54 -1.73 0.30
CA LEU A 481 -36.41 -1.64 1.46
C LEU A 481 -37.88 -1.86 1.07
N THR A 482 -38.69 -2.31 2.04
CA THR A 482 -40.14 -2.33 1.91
C THR A 482 -40.71 -0.90 1.87
N GLY A 483 -41.95 -0.78 1.39
CA GLY A 483 -42.63 0.51 1.34
C GLY A 483 -42.84 1.12 2.72
N ASP A 484 -43.07 0.29 3.73
CA ASP A 484 -43.30 0.72 5.10
C ASP A 484 -42.01 1.13 5.80
N ALA A 485 -40.93 0.34 5.64
CA ALA A 485 -39.61 0.73 6.13
C ALA A 485 -39.13 2.06 5.52
N SER A 486 -39.27 2.22 4.19
CA SER A 486 -38.90 3.47 3.51
C SER A 486 -39.69 4.69 4.01
N ARG A 487 -40.97 4.51 4.34
CA ARG A 487 -41.81 5.57 4.91
C ARG A 487 -41.49 5.86 6.36
N ALA A 488 -41.19 4.83 7.16
CA ALA A 488 -40.74 5.01 8.53
C ALA A 488 -39.44 5.82 8.57
N LEU A 489 -38.45 5.46 7.74
CA LEU A 489 -37.21 6.22 7.63
C LEU A 489 -37.43 7.65 7.12
N ALA A 490 -38.38 7.87 6.19
CA ALA A 490 -38.70 9.22 5.74
C ALA A 490 -39.34 10.07 6.85
N ARG A 491 -40.23 9.49 7.68
CA ARG A 491 -40.78 10.16 8.87
C ARG A 491 -39.73 10.42 9.92
N PHE A 492 -38.80 9.48 10.13
CA PHE A 492 -37.64 9.69 11.00
C PHE A 492 -36.80 10.87 10.51
N ALA A 493 -36.41 10.89 9.23
CA ALA A 493 -35.66 11.99 8.62
C ALA A 493 -36.38 13.35 8.69
N HIS A 494 -37.71 13.37 8.57
CA HIS A 494 -38.51 14.58 8.75
C HIS A 494 -38.46 15.09 10.20
N ARG A 495 -38.62 14.20 11.19
CA ARG A 495 -38.51 14.56 12.61
C ARG A 495 -37.12 15.06 12.99
N LEU A 496 -36.06 14.53 12.36
CA LEU A 496 -34.71 15.11 12.51
C LEU A 496 -34.66 16.55 11.99
N HIS A 497 -35.19 16.77 10.78
CA HIS A 497 -35.20 18.08 10.14
C HIS A 497 -35.98 19.12 10.95
N ASP A 498 -37.13 18.75 11.52
CA ASP A 498 -37.93 19.61 12.41
C ASP A 498 -37.16 20.03 13.67
N ARG A 499 -36.20 19.20 14.12
CA ARG A 499 -35.30 19.48 15.23
C ARG A 499 -34.01 20.22 14.81
N GLY A 500 -33.88 20.63 13.54
CA GLY A 500 -32.68 21.28 13.02
C GLY A 500 -31.50 20.31 12.80
N LEU A 501 -31.78 19.01 12.67
CA LEU A 501 -30.79 17.94 12.57
C LEU A 501 -30.85 17.21 11.22
N PHE A 502 -29.76 16.53 10.88
CA PHE A 502 -29.70 15.59 9.77
C PHE A 502 -28.74 14.42 10.06
N LEU A 503 -28.95 13.29 9.37
CA LEU A 503 -28.15 12.07 9.50
C LEU A 503 -27.66 11.61 8.13
N LEU A 504 -26.34 11.56 7.93
CA LEU A 504 -25.76 11.25 6.61
C LEU A 504 -25.58 9.76 6.33
N ASP A 505 -25.38 8.94 7.36
CA ASP A 505 -25.08 7.51 7.21
C ASP A 505 -26.31 6.60 7.36
N LEU A 506 -27.48 7.10 6.97
CA LEU A 506 -28.69 6.29 6.94
C LEU A 506 -28.66 5.32 5.75
N SER A 507 -28.30 4.07 6.05
CA SER A 507 -28.10 3.01 5.05
C SER A 507 -28.83 1.71 5.40
N THR A 508 -29.00 0.81 4.42
CA THR A 508 -29.59 -0.52 4.68
C THR A 508 -28.73 -1.42 5.57
N HIS A 509 -27.47 -1.04 5.81
CA HIS A 509 -26.58 -1.77 6.71
C HIS A 509 -26.71 -1.31 8.16
N ASN A 510 -27.25 -0.11 8.38
CA ASN A 510 -27.43 0.50 9.70
C ASN A 510 -28.89 0.43 10.16
N VAL A 511 -29.69 -0.48 9.58
CA VAL A 511 -31.11 -0.65 9.89
C VAL A 511 -31.40 -2.12 10.16
N VAL A 512 -32.19 -2.39 11.20
CA VAL A 512 -32.70 -3.72 11.53
C VAL A 512 -34.21 -3.65 11.79
N THR A 513 -34.90 -4.78 11.65
CA THR A 513 -36.27 -4.90 12.18
C THR A 513 -36.31 -5.97 13.24
N ASP A 514 -36.68 -5.56 14.45
CA ASP A 514 -36.91 -6.45 15.57
C ASP A 514 -38.41 -6.79 15.71
N PRO A 515 -38.77 -8.07 15.91
CA PRO A 515 -40.18 -8.47 16.07
C PRO A 515 -40.91 -7.76 17.22
N ALA A 516 -40.21 -7.41 18.30
CA ALA A 516 -40.79 -6.75 19.46
C ALA A 516 -40.58 -5.22 19.42
N ALA A 517 -39.38 -4.76 19.03
CA ALA A 517 -39.02 -3.35 19.08
C ALA A 517 -39.25 -2.59 17.75
N GLY A 518 -39.60 -3.29 16.68
CA GLY A 518 -39.82 -2.70 15.36
C GLY A 518 -38.54 -2.28 14.64
N LEU A 519 -38.66 -1.31 13.74
CA LEU A 519 -37.55 -0.83 12.93
C LEU A 519 -36.58 -0.01 13.78
N LYS A 520 -35.28 -0.31 13.74
CA LYS A 520 -34.23 0.43 14.47
C LYS A 520 -33.13 0.94 13.54
N VAL A 521 -32.64 2.15 13.79
CA VAL A 521 -31.48 2.78 13.13
C VAL A 521 -30.28 2.69 14.07
N LEU A 522 -29.33 1.83 13.75
CA LEU A 522 -28.28 1.41 14.69
C LEU A 522 -27.15 2.42 14.85
N ASP A 523 -26.77 3.11 13.77
CA ASP A 523 -25.60 3.99 13.74
C ASP A 523 -26.02 5.46 13.62
N LEU A 524 -25.79 6.23 14.69
CA LEU A 524 -26.24 7.62 14.82
C LEU A 524 -25.06 8.60 14.91
N GLU A 525 -23.83 8.12 14.80
CA GLU A 525 -22.60 8.89 15.01
C GLU A 525 -22.38 10.02 13.98
N PHE A 526 -23.09 10.00 12.86
CA PHE A 526 -23.11 11.05 11.83
C PHE A 526 -24.29 12.02 11.95
N LEU A 527 -25.02 12.01 13.07
CA LEU A 527 -26.02 13.03 13.37
C LEU A 527 -25.34 14.39 13.52
N GLN A 528 -25.81 15.39 12.78
CA GLN A 528 -25.24 16.73 12.74
C GLN A 528 -26.34 17.79 12.69
N GLU A 529 -26.01 19.00 13.17
CA GLU A 529 -26.85 20.18 13.06
C GLU A 529 -26.56 20.95 11.77
N TYR A 530 -27.57 21.65 11.25
CA TYR A 530 -27.33 22.62 10.18
C TYR A 530 -26.55 23.83 10.72
N ARG A 531 -25.42 24.15 10.08
CA ARG A 531 -24.62 25.36 10.36
C ARG A 531 -25.19 26.62 9.69
N GLU A 532 -26.00 26.40 8.67
CA GLU A 532 -26.75 27.41 7.92
C GLU A 532 -28.24 27.19 8.19
N PRO A 533 -29.13 28.12 7.80
CA PRO A 533 -30.57 27.86 7.87
C PRO A 533 -30.92 26.53 7.21
N ALA A 534 -31.66 25.68 7.92
CA ALA A 534 -32.05 24.36 7.41
C ALA A 534 -32.75 24.51 6.04
N PRO A 535 -32.39 23.70 5.04
CA PRO A 535 -33.03 23.73 3.73
C PRO A 535 -34.50 23.30 3.85
N ALA A 536 -35.28 23.42 2.78
CA ALA A 536 -36.61 22.83 2.76
C ALA A 536 -36.54 21.31 3.02
N VAL A 537 -37.57 20.72 3.65
CA VAL A 537 -37.61 19.28 3.99
C VAL A 537 -37.17 18.36 2.84
N PRO A 538 -37.65 18.51 1.58
CA PRO A 538 -37.25 17.64 0.47
C PRO A 538 -35.77 17.74 0.08
N ASP A 539 -35.10 18.80 0.55
CA ASP A 539 -33.70 19.13 0.32
C ASP A 539 -32.83 18.93 1.58
N SER A 540 -33.40 18.37 2.65
CA SER A 540 -32.66 17.95 3.85
C SER A 540 -31.45 17.10 3.48
N TYR A 541 -30.34 17.34 4.19
CA TYR A 541 -29.08 16.62 3.95
C TYR A 541 -29.19 15.13 4.26
N THR A 542 -30.17 14.72 5.07
CA THR A 542 -30.52 13.30 5.27
C THR A 542 -31.01 12.62 3.98
N PHE A 543 -31.68 13.37 3.09
CA PHE A 543 -32.22 12.86 1.82
C PHE A 543 -31.29 13.06 0.63
N ARG A 544 -30.56 14.18 0.61
CA ARG A 544 -29.75 14.61 -0.55
C ARG A 544 -28.26 14.50 -0.33
N GLY A 545 -27.82 14.45 0.92
CA GLY A 545 -26.43 14.64 1.32
C GLY A 545 -26.03 16.09 1.37
N VAL A 546 -24.80 16.29 1.84
CA VAL A 546 -24.17 17.61 1.91
C VAL A 546 -23.85 18.08 0.48
N PRO A 547 -24.21 19.32 0.10
CA PRO A 547 -23.85 19.88 -1.20
C PRO A 547 -22.33 19.89 -1.45
N ALA A 548 -21.94 19.78 -2.72
CA ALA A 548 -20.53 19.83 -3.09
C ALA A 548 -19.92 21.21 -2.77
N GLY A 549 -18.74 21.22 -2.14
CA GLY A 549 -18.03 22.44 -1.75
C GLY A 549 -18.41 22.98 -0.37
N THR A 550 -19.45 22.43 0.27
CA THR A 550 -19.76 22.72 1.67
C THR A 550 -18.76 22.01 2.58
N SER A 551 -18.05 22.78 3.40
CA SER A 551 -17.02 22.28 4.32
C SER A 551 -17.52 22.22 5.77
N GLY A 552 -16.77 21.49 6.61
CA GLY A 552 -17.04 21.45 8.05
C GLY A 552 -18.05 20.40 8.51
N TYR A 553 -18.57 19.56 7.62
CA TYR A 553 -19.36 18.39 8.01
C TYR A 553 -18.52 17.12 7.93
N ASP A 554 -18.67 16.23 8.90
CA ASP A 554 -18.11 14.88 8.81
C ASP A 554 -19.00 14.06 7.88
N VAL A 555 -18.45 13.56 6.77
CA VAL A 555 -19.20 12.80 5.76
C VAL A 555 -18.75 11.34 5.79
N PRO A 556 -19.67 10.35 5.83
CA PRO A 556 -19.32 8.94 5.77
C PRO A 556 -18.68 8.58 4.43
N LYS A 557 -17.91 7.48 4.40
CA LYS A 557 -17.29 7.00 3.15
C LYS A 557 -18.38 6.47 2.22
N LEU A 558 -18.67 7.23 1.17
CA LEU A 558 -19.76 6.93 0.24
C LEU A 558 -19.54 5.59 -0.48
N THR A 559 -20.60 4.78 -0.55
CA THR A 559 -20.62 3.57 -1.37
C THR A 559 -20.78 3.94 -2.85
N GLY A 560 -20.42 3.02 -3.76
CA GLY A 560 -20.53 3.28 -5.21
C GLY A 560 -21.95 3.60 -5.72
N LEU A 561 -23.00 3.42 -4.92
CA LEU A 561 -24.38 3.81 -5.25
C LEU A 561 -24.70 5.26 -4.82
N THR A 562 -23.96 5.79 -3.83
CA THR A 562 -24.31 7.01 -3.08
C THR A 562 -23.38 8.19 -3.33
N GLN A 563 -22.46 8.09 -4.30
CA GLN A 563 -21.58 9.20 -4.73
C GLN A 563 -22.31 10.50 -5.13
N ARG A 564 -23.66 10.53 -5.15
CA ARG A 564 -24.50 11.70 -5.47
C ARG A 564 -25.74 11.88 -4.57
N VAL A 565 -25.97 11.00 -3.60
CA VAL A 565 -27.13 11.05 -2.70
C VAL A 565 -26.64 10.71 -1.30
N GLY A 566 -26.61 11.69 -0.39
CA GLY A 566 -26.44 11.38 1.03
C GLY A 566 -27.70 10.71 1.57
N GLY A 567 -27.51 9.69 2.40
CA GLY A 567 -28.55 8.74 2.77
C GLY A 567 -28.76 7.66 1.71
N SER A 568 -28.06 6.53 1.82
CA SER A 568 -28.23 5.41 0.87
C SER A 568 -29.65 4.86 0.89
N ALA A 569 -30.34 4.96 2.03
CA ALA A 569 -31.70 4.50 2.24
C ALA A 569 -32.73 5.17 1.30
N PHE A 570 -32.49 6.41 0.85
CA PHE A 570 -33.45 7.17 0.04
C PHE A 570 -33.15 7.15 -1.46
N HIS A 571 -32.06 6.52 -1.87
CA HIS A 571 -31.81 6.31 -3.28
C HIS A 571 -32.98 5.49 -3.89
N PRO A 572 -33.55 5.86 -5.05
CA PRO A 572 -34.76 5.22 -5.59
C PRO A 572 -34.67 3.70 -5.79
N ALA A 573 -33.46 3.18 -6.00
CA ALA A 573 -33.22 1.73 -6.04
C ALA A 573 -33.46 1.05 -4.69
N VAL A 574 -33.10 1.72 -3.60
CA VAL A 574 -33.20 1.25 -2.21
C VAL A 574 -34.61 1.50 -1.67
N SER A 575 -35.10 2.73 -1.70
CA SER A 575 -36.42 3.08 -1.17
C SER A 575 -37.60 2.64 -2.06
N GLY A 576 -37.30 2.33 -3.33
CA GLY A 576 -38.31 2.04 -4.35
C GLY A 576 -39.15 3.23 -4.79
N ALA A 577 -38.90 4.45 -4.29
CA ALA A 577 -39.66 5.66 -4.59
C ALA A 577 -38.76 6.91 -4.55
N SER A 578 -39.23 8.03 -5.09
CA SER A 578 -38.53 9.32 -4.92
C SER A 578 -38.82 9.92 -3.54
N VAL A 579 -37.95 10.82 -3.07
CA VAL A 579 -38.10 11.53 -1.79
C VAL A 579 -39.45 12.27 -1.76
N GLU A 580 -39.81 12.95 -2.84
CA GLU A 580 -41.07 13.70 -2.95
C GLU A 580 -42.28 12.77 -2.82
N SER A 581 -42.18 11.54 -3.34
CA SER A 581 -43.25 10.55 -3.20
C SER A 581 -43.34 9.95 -1.79
N LEU A 582 -42.23 9.89 -1.05
CA LEU A 582 -42.20 9.39 0.33
C LEU A 582 -42.74 10.41 1.32
N LEU A 583 -42.59 11.70 1.01
CA LEU A 583 -43.10 12.81 1.83
C LEU A 583 -44.60 13.09 1.61
N GLN A 584 -45.22 12.52 0.57
CA GLN A 584 -46.66 12.67 0.30
C GLN A 584 -47.52 11.59 0.98
N PRO A 585 -48.79 11.89 1.32
CA PRO A 585 -49.74 10.89 1.82
C PRO A 585 -49.91 9.71 0.85
N HIS A 586 -50.13 8.51 1.39
CA HIS A 586 -50.22 7.29 0.60
C HIS A 586 -51.37 7.35 -0.42
N ARG A 587 -51.06 7.32 -1.72
CA ARG A 587 -52.04 7.14 -2.81
C ARG A 587 -51.89 5.77 -3.46
N PRO A 588 -52.97 5.00 -3.69
CA PRO A 588 -52.89 3.64 -4.25
C PRO A 588 -52.25 3.56 -5.65
N LEU A 589 -52.34 4.64 -6.44
CA LEU A 589 -51.68 4.78 -7.75
C LEU A 589 -50.14 4.77 -7.69
N ASN A 590 -49.54 4.95 -6.50
CA ASN A 590 -48.07 4.95 -6.33
C ASN A 590 -47.44 3.56 -6.52
N THR A 591 -48.21 2.46 -6.40
CA THR A 591 -47.70 1.10 -6.57
C THR A 591 -47.24 0.84 -8.02
N GLY A 592 -48.01 1.29 -9.02
CA GLY A 592 -47.63 1.18 -10.43
C GLY A 592 -46.41 2.03 -10.79
N ARG A 593 -46.33 3.26 -10.24
CA ARG A 593 -45.18 4.15 -10.41
C ARG A 593 -43.89 3.57 -9.79
N ARG A 594 -44.00 2.91 -8.64
CA ARG A 594 -42.89 2.18 -7.99
C ARG A 594 -42.38 1.04 -8.87
N VAL A 595 -43.27 0.24 -9.45
CA VAL A 595 -42.89 -0.84 -10.38
C VAL A 595 -42.18 -0.27 -11.63
N LEU A 596 -42.68 0.83 -12.20
CA LEU A 596 -42.05 1.49 -13.36
C LEU A 596 -40.66 2.04 -13.07
N VAL A 597 -40.48 2.76 -11.95
CA VAL A 597 -39.16 3.29 -11.53
C VAL A 597 -38.17 2.15 -11.31
N GLN A 598 -38.62 1.03 -10.72
CA GLN A 598 -37.80 -0.16 -10.51
C GLN A 598 -37.41 -0.85 -11.81
N SER A 599 -38.36 -1.05 -12.72
CA SER A 599 -38.09 -1.63 -14.04
C SER A 599 -37.12 -0.75 -14.83
N GLY A 600 -37.30 0.57 -14.81
CA GLY A 600 -36.39 1.52 -15.44
C GLY A 600 -34.97 1.44 -14.85
N TRP A 601 -34.84 1.38 -13.53
CA TRP A 601 -33.54 1.24 -12.88
C TRP A 601 -32.87 -0.10 -13.18
N TYR A 602 -33.61 -1.21 -13.14
CA TYR A 602 -33.09 -2.54 -13.45
C TYR A 602 -32.63 -2.64 -14.92
N VAL A 603 -33.39 -2.07 -15.86
CA VAL A 603 -33.02 -1.98 -17.28
C VAL A 603 -31.75 -1.15 -17.46
N LEU A 604 -31.63 0.00 -16.79
CA LEU A 604 -30.42 0.83 -16.81
C LEU A 604 -29.20 0.11 -16.23
N PHE A 605 -29.39 -0.65 -15.14
CA PHE A 605 -28.35 -1.47 -14.53
C PHE A 605 -27.88 -2.59 -15.46
N LEU A 606 -28.81 -3.36 -16.04
CA LEU A 606 -28.51 -4.41 -17.02
C LEU A 606 -27.77 -3.81 -18.23
N GLY A 607 -28.24 -2.66 -18.73
CA GLY A 607 -27.61 -1.94 -19.83
C GLY A 607 -26.17 -1.50 -19.51
N LYS A 608 -25.90 -1.01 -18.30
CA LYS A 608 -24.53 -0.68 -17.85
C LYS A 608 -23.65 -1.94 -17.74
N ARG A 609 -24.18 -3.05 -17.24
CA ARG A 609 -23.45 -4.32 -17.12
C ARG A 609 -23.14 -4.91 -18.49
N LEU A 610 -24.09 -4.90 -19.42
CA LEU A 610 -23.91 -5.29 -20.82
C LEU A 610 -22.87 -4.39 -21.51
N ARG A 611 -22.90 -3.07 -21.28
CA ARG A 611 -21.86 -2.16 -21.80
C ARG A 611 -20.48 -2.45 -21.23
N ARG A 612 -20.36 -2.75 -19.92
CA ARG A 612 -19.08 -3.16 -19.31
C ARG A 612 -18.58 -4.48 -19.87
N ALA A 613 -19.45 -5.48 -19.98
CA ALA A 613 -19.12 -6.77 -20.56
C ALA A 613 -18.70 -6.63 -22.04
N ALA A 614 -19.43 -5.84 -22.83
CA ALA A 614 -19.08 -5.52 -24.20
C ALA A 614 -17.75 -4.77 -24.31
N ARG A 615 -17.46 -3.80 -23.43
CA ARG A 615 -16.15 -3.11 -23.38
C ARG A 615 -15.02 -4.03 -22.95
N SER A 616 -15.28 -4.97 -22.04
CA SER A 616 -14.30 -5.98 -21.60
C SER A 616 -14.02 -6.98 -22.72
N ALA A 617 -15.06 -7.44 -23.42
CA ALA A 617 -14.95 -8.35 -24.56
C ALA A 617 -14.27 -7.67 -25.76
N LEU A 618 -14.65 -6.44 -26.09
CA LEU A 618 -13.94 -5.63 -27.10
C LEU A 618 -12.51 -5.38 -26.67
N GLY A 619 -12.26 -5.10 -25.38
CA GLY A 619 -10.93 -4.88 -24.84
C GLY A 619 -10.01 -6.10 -24.82
N ALA A 620 -10.57 -7.30 -24.72
CA ALA A 620 -9.85 -8.57 -24.83
C ALA A 620 -9.66 -9.01 -26.29
N SER A 621 -10.56 -8.61 -27.20
CA SER A 621 -10.48 -8.89 -28.63
C SER A 621 -9.32 -8.16 -29.33
N ARG A 622 -8.77 -8.75 -30.40
CA ARG A 622 -7.74 -8.13 -31.27
C ARG A 622 -8.19 -6.76 -31.80
N VAL A 623 -9.46 -6.64 -32.19
CA VAL A 623 -10.05 -5.41 -32.75
C VAL A 623 -10.07 -4.25 -31.76
N GLY A 624 -10.39 -4.48 -30.48
CA GLY A 624 -10.39 -3.39 -29.49
C GLY A 624 -9.00 -3.00 -28.98
N ARG A 625 -7.96 -3.80 -29.26
CA ARG A 625 -6.56 -3.38 -29.13
C ARG A 625 -6.16 -2.44 -30.27
N ASP A 626 -6.60 -2.73 -31.49
CA ASP A 626 -6.33 -1.90 -32.67
C ASP A 626 -7.06 -0.55 -32.62
N VAL A 627 -8.33 -0.52 -32.21
CA VAL A 627 -9.10 0.73 -32.02
C VAL A 627 -8.49 1.61 -30.92
N ARG A 628 -7.93 1.02 -29.84
CA ARG A 628 -7.22 1.77 -28.80
C ARG A 628 -5.88 2.34 -29.29
N MET A 629 -5.17 1.63 -30.16
CA MET A 629 -3.97 2.14 -30.83
C MET A 629 -4.31 3.32 -31.74
N ILE A 630 -5.39 3.22 -32.52
CA ILE A 630 -5.85 4.28 -33.44
C ILE A 630 -6.32 5.52 -32.66
N ALA A 631 -7.11 5.35 -31.59
CA ALA A 631 -7.58 6.46 -30.77
C ALA A 631 -6.44 7.18 -30.02
N ARG A 632 -5.41 6.46 -29.55
CA ARG A 632 -4.19 7.05 -28.96
C ARG A 632 -3.30 7.72 -29.99
N GLY A 633 -3.32 7.26 -31.25
CA GLY A 633 -2.65 7.93 -32.37
C GLY A 633 -3.34 9.24 -32.77
N LEU A 634 -4.67 9.30 -32.69
CA LEU A 634 -5.46 10.49 -33.03
C LEU A 634 -5.44 11.57 -31.93
N SER A 635 -5.40 11.20 -30.64
CA SER A 635 -5.28 12.18 -29.56
C SER A 635 -3.90 12.85 -29.50
N ARG A 636 -2.83 12.16 -29.93
CA ARG A 636 -1.49 12.75 -30.08
C ARG A 636 -1.36 13.73 -31.26
N ARG A 637 -2.27 13.67 -32.24
CA ARG A 637 -2.27 14.60 -33.39
C ARG A 637 -3.04 15.91 -33.14
N ARG A 638 -3.89 15.98 -32.11
CA ARG A 638 -4.64 17.21 -31.76
C ARG A 638 -3.98 18.12 -30.72
N GLY A 639 -2.80 17.74 -30.20
CA GLY A 639 -1.98 18.59 -29.32
C GLY A 639 -0.82 19.31 -30.04
N ARG A 640 -0.78 19.24 -31.37
CA ARG A 640 0.13 20.01 -32.23
C ARG A 640 -0.69 20.61 -33.38
N SER A 641 -1.46 21.63 -33.04
CA SER A 641 -1.97 22.66 -33.94
C SER A 641 -2.16 23.91 -33.13
#